data_AF-A0A833GSV8-F1
#
_entry.id   AF-A0A833GSV8-F1
#
_cell.length_a   1.000
_cell.length_b   1.000
_cell.length_c   1.000
_cell.angle_alpha   90.00
_cell.angle_beta   90.00
_cell.angle_gamma   90.00
#
_symmetry.space_group_name_H-M   'P 1'
#
loop_
_entity.id
_entity.type
_entity.pdbx_description
1 polymer ?
#
loop_
_entity_poly.entity_id
_entity_poly.type
_entity_poly.pdbx_seq_one_letter_code
_entity_poly.pdbx_strand_id
1 'polypeptide(L)'
;SIAHALEFAALGLQAQAGCPVTFSRTAQTVDKGVYQVVVEYTEEDVGRLAFERAEQLCQAALADTPFDLEGTLKELRDLDEDIRLGPSTGAIVSAAQARGIPVRRLTQGSLVQFGWGSKQKRIQAAETSFTSAIAESIAQDKELTKQLLHAAGVAVPTGRPVEDEDDAWAAAQEIGLPVVVKPQDGNQGKGISVNLTTEEQIRRAYRVAIEFRDDIMVEKYLPGHDWRLLVIGDKLIAAARRDPPLVVGDGTHTVRELVDIVNSDPRRSDGHATSLTKIRFDEIALARLAEQGYTADSVPERGVRVVLRNNANLSTGGTATDVTDDVHPELAAAAVAAAQTVGLDIAGIDVVCDTMLKPLESQGGGIVEVNAAPGLRMHLDPSFGKGRPVGEAIVGMMYPDGDNGRIPVVAVTGTNGKTTTSRLIGRIFEQNGLRVGMTSTDGIYVQNKRIDDGDCSGPRSARNVLAHPDVDAAVLETARGGLLREGLGFDMCDVAVVTNIGLGDHLGLNYITTVHDLAVIKRVIVENVAPAGTAVLNAADPVVAAMARHCSGDVTFFALDPTHPVLATHRAQGKRVLYVENGDVVCGEGRRKHRIPLANVPLTRNGTIGFQIENVMAAVATAWALGYEWATVEQALAGFISDSATAPGRFNLFDYKGATLIADYGHNPDAMLALVRAVENMPASRRLVVISGAGDRRDDDIRQQTEILGEAFDDVILYQDACQRGRADGEVIGLLRAGLANSQRVKHVEAIDGEFIAIDAALKRLQAGDLCLILIDQVEEALAHIAKRIAESQ
;
A
#
# COMPACT_ATOMS: atom_id res chain seq x y z
N SER A 1 15.99 -29.94 -11.50
CA SER A 1 16.52 -29.20 -12.67
C SER A 1 17.40 -28.07 -12.16
N ILE A 2 18.22 -27.45 -13.01
CA ILE A 2 19.04 -26.29 -12.61
C ILE A 2 18.18 -25.14 -12.05
N ALA A 3 16.95 -24.98 -12.55
CA ALA A 3 15.99 -24.00 -12.03
C ALA A 3 15.64 -24.20 -10.54
N HIS A 4 15.47 -25.44 -10.09
CA HIS A 4 15.23 -25.71 -8.66
C HIS A 4 16.48 -25.42 -7.82
N ALA A 5 17.68 -25.71 -8.35
CA ALA A 5 18.91 -25.38 -7.65
C ALA A 5 19.07 -23.85 -7.51
N LEU A 6 18.76 -23.11 -8.57
CA LEU A 6 18.76 -21.64 -8.59
C LEU A 6 17.79 -21.07 -7.55
N GLU A 7 16.57 -21.60 -7.50
CA GLU A 7 15.56 -21.24 -6.50
C GLU A 7 16.10 -21.41 -5.06
N PHE A 8 16.56 -22.62 -4.72
CA PHE A 8 17.08 -22.91 -3.38
C PHE A 8 18.33 -22.09 -3.03
N ALA A 9 19.22 -21.88 -4.00
CA ALA A 9 20.41 -21.07 -3.82
C ALA A 9 20.06 -19.61 -3.56
N ALA A 10 19.17 -19.01 -4.35
CA ALA A 10 18.77 -17.61 -4.18
C ALA A 10 18.05 -17.38 -2.84
N LEU A 11 17.13 -18.26 -2.46
CA LEU A 11 16.49 -18.19 -1.14
C LEU A 11 17.51 -18.38 -0.01
N GLY A 12 18.38 -19.39 -0.14
CA GLY A 12 19.37 -19.74 0.87
C GLY A 12 20.46 -18.69 1.08
N LEU A 13 20.88 -17.99 0.02
CA LEU A 13 21.83 -16.88 0.12
C LEU A 13 21.23 -15.69 0.87
N GLN A 14 19.99 -15.29 0.55
CA GLN A 14 19.30 -14.21 1.27
C GLN A 14 19.08 -14.56 2.75
N ALA A 15 18.59 -15.77 3.05
CA ALA A 15 18.36 -16.21 4.42
C ALA A 15 19.66 -16.24 5.25
N GLN A 16 20.77 -16.70 4.67
CA GLN A 16 22.08 -16.69 5.32
C GLN A 16 22.69 -15.30 5.45
N ALA A 17 22.32 -14.37 4.57
CA ALA A 17 22.65 -12.95 4.71
C ALA A 17 21.80 -12.24 5.79
N GLY A 18 20.83 -12.93 6.41
CA GLY A 18 20.01 -12.39 7.49
C GLY A 18 18.71 -11.74 7.01
N CYS A 19 18.36 -11.86 5.72
CA CYS A 19 17.08 -11.40 5.20
C CYS A 19 15.95 -12.37 5.65
N PRO A 20 14.84 -11.88 6.24
CA PRO A 20 13.76 -12.72 6.74
C PRO A 20 12.84 -13.22 5.61
N VAL A 21 13.37 -14.01 4.67
CA VAL A 21 12.65 -14.59 3.53
C VAL A 21 12.42 -16.09 3.73
N THR A 22 11.27 -16.59 3.28
CA THR A 22 10.86 -17.99 3.48
C THR A 22 10.21 -18.63 2.26
N PHE A 23 9.69 -17.84 1.33
CA PHE A 23 8.95 -18.34 0.19
C PHE A 23 9.82 -18.41 -1.08
N SER A 24 9.72 -19.54 -1.78
CA SER A 24 10.22 -19.68 -3.14
C SER A 24 9.37 -20.72 -3.90
N ARG A 25 9.38 -20.64 -5.23
CA ARG A 25 8.69 -21.61 -6.09
C ARG A 25 9.29 -21.68 -7.49
N THR A 26 9.54 -22.90 -7.95
CA THR A 26 9.81 -23.20 -9.37
C THR A 26 8.63 -23.90 -10.02
N ALA A 27 8.24 -23.46 -11.21
CA ALA A 27 7.27 -24.12 -12.07
C ALA A 27 7.79 -24.24 -13.50
N GLN A 28 7.56 -25.39 -14.14
CA GLN A 28 7.85 -25.54 -15.57
C GLN A 28 6.77 -24.84 -16.40
N THR A 29 7.13 -24.14 -17.46
CA THR A 29 6.15 -23.55 -18.39
C THR A 29 5.64 -24.59 -19.38
N VAL A 30 4.74 -24.17 -20.28
CA VAL A 30 4.28 -24.99 -21.42
C VAL A 30 5.43 -25.39 -22.35
N ASP A 31 6.50 -24.58 -22.38
CA ASP A 31 7.68 -24.84 -23.19
C ASP A 31 8.63 -25.78 -22.43
N LYS A 32 8.86 -26.96 -22.99
CA LYS A 32 9.71 -27.97 -22.35
C LYS A 32 11.12 -27.41 -22.12
N GLY A 33 11.58 -27.45 -20.88
CA GLY A 33 12.91 -26.96 -20.49
C GLY A 33 12.94 -25.48 -20.06
N VAL A 34 11.84 -24.75 -20.21
CA VAL A 34 11.69 -23.38 -19.69
C VAL A 34 10.97 -23.42 -18.34
N TYR A 35 11.46 -22.65 -17.38
CA TYR A 35 10.95 -22.61 -16.02
C TYR A 35 10.72 -21.16 -15.58
N GLN A 36 9.70 -20.95 -14.75
CA GLN A 36 9.51 -19.74 -13.96
C GLN A 36 9.98 -20.02 -12.54
N VAL A 37 10.87 -19.17 -12.04
CA VAL A 37 11.41 -19.24 -10.67
C VAL A 37 11.01 -17.96 -9.95
N VAL A 38 10.41 -18.12 -8.78
CA VAL A 38 9.97 -17.03 -7.90
C VAL A 38 10.68 -17.20 -6.57
N VAL A 39 11.29 -16.14 -6.07
CA VAL A 39 11.94 -16.12 -4.75
C VAL A 39 11.51 -14.83 -4.06
N GLU A 40 11.07 -14.97 -2.81
CA GLU A 40 10.73 -13.83 -1.96
C GLU A 40 11.96 -12.97 -1.68
N TYR A 41 11.75 -11.66 -1.55
CA TYR A 41 12.77 -10.70 -1.14
C TYR A 41 12.16 -9.69 -0.18
N THR A 42 12.98 -9.16 0.72
CA THR A 42 12.61 -8.03 1.60
C THR A 42 12.92 -6.70 0.94
N GLU A 43 14.05 -6.62 0.25
CA GLU A 43 14.49 -5.48 -0.55
C GLU A 43 14.86 -5.98 -1.95
N GLU A 44 14.31 -5.34 -2.99
CA GLU A 44 14.37 -5.87 -4.36
C GLU A 44 15.82 -5.99 -4.88
N ASP A 45 16.66 -4.99 -4.59
CA ASP A 45 18.05 -4.97 -5.04
C ASP A 45 18.88 -6.11 -4.41
N VAL A 46 18.61 -6.45 -3.14
CA VAL A 46 19.23 -7.61 -2.46
C VAL A 46 18.74 -8.92 -3.08
N GLY A 47 17.45 -9.03 -3.37
CA GLY A 47 16.88 -10.20 -4.04
C GLY A 47 17.46 -10.43 -5.43
N ARG A 48 17.60 -9.35 -6.23
CA ARG A 48 18.23 -9.39 -7.56
C ARG A 48 19.69 -9.83 -7.47
N LEU A 49 20.47 -9.22 -6.58
CA LEU A 49 21.87 -9.59 -6.37
C LEU A 49 22.00 -11.05 -5.90
N ALA A 50 21.15 -11.50 -4.99
CA ALA A 50 21.13 -12.88 -4.53
C ALA A 50 20.80 -13.85 -5.67
N PHE A 51 19.93 -13.47 -6.60
CA PHE A 51 19.59 -14.27 -7.77
C PHE A 51 20.78 -14.40 -8.73
N GLU A 52 21.49 -13.30 -9.00
CA GLU A 52 22.72 -13.30 -9.81
C GLU A 52 23.82 -14.16 -9.17
N ARG A 53 24.01 -14.04 -7.85
CA ARG A 53 25.00 -14.84 -7.10
C ARG A 53 24.59 -16.30 -7.02
N ALA A 54 23.30 -16.62 -6.95
CA ALA A 54 22.78 -17.97 -7.01
C ALA A 54 23.02 -18.63 -8.38
N GLU A 55 22.91 -17.86 -9.47
CA GLU A 55 23.27 -18.33 -10.80
C GLU A 55 24.77 -18.67 -10.88
N GLN A 56 25.63 -17.78 -10.38
CA GLN A 56 27.08 -18.02 -10.31
C GLN A 56 27.41 -19.26 -9.46
N LEU A 57 26.75 -19.43 -8.31
CA LEU A 57 26.90 -20.62 -7.47
C LEU A 57 26.50 -21.90 -8.23
N CYS A 58 25.39 -21.87 -8.94
CA CYS A 58 24.94 -22.99 -9.75
C CYS A 58 25.93 -23.31 -10.89
N GLN A 59 26.47 -22.30 -11.56
CA GLN A 59 27.48 -22.47 -12.60
C GLN A 59 28.80 -23.02 -12.03
N ALA A 60 29.25 -22.50 -10.89
CA ALA A 60 30.45 -22.98 -10.21
C ALA A 60 30.33 -24.44 -9.80
N ALA A 61 29.17 -24.84 -9.27
CA ALA A 61 28.86 -26.23 -8.94
C ALA A 61 28.82 -27.14 -10.17
N LEU A 62 28.28 -26.67 -11.31
CA LEU A 62 28.29 -27.43 -12.57
C LEU A 62 29.70 -27.60 -13.14
N ALA A 63 30.57 -26.61 -12.97
CA ALA A 63 31.94 -26.61 -13.47
C ALA A 63 32.95 -27.23 -12.50
N ASP A 64 32.53 -27.65 -11.31
CA ASP A 64 33.38 -28.11 -10.21
C ASP A 64 34.49 -27.10 -9.86
N THR A 65 34.10 -25.83 -9.71
CA THR A 65 34.99 -24.70 -9.38
C THR A 65 34.64 -24.07 -8.02
N PRO A 66 35.62 -23.46 -7.31
CA PRO A 66 35.35 -22.81 -6.02
C PRO A 66 34.37 -21.63 -6.15
N PHE A 67 33.57 -21.40 -5.11
CA PHE A 67 32.69 -20.24 -4.97
C PHE A 67 32.98 -19.51 -3.65
N ASP A 68 33.17 -18.19 -3.70
CA ASP A 68 33.41 -17.36 -2.52
C ASP A 68 32.09 -17.05 -1.81
N LEU A 69 31.65 -18.00 -0.97
CA LEU A 69 30.43 -17.85 -0.19
C LEU A 69 30.54 -16.75 0.85
N GLU A 70 31.67 -16.62 1.54
CA GLU A 70 31.84 -15.65 2.62
C GLU A 70 31.80 -14.21 2.08
N GLY A 71 32.51 -13.95 0.98
CA GLY A 71 32.48 -12.68 0.27
C GLY A 71 31.08 -12.34 -0.25
N THR A 72 30.38 -13.32 -0.83
CA THR A 72 28.99 -13.15 -1.31
C THR A 72 28.03 -12.80 -0.17
N LEU A 73 28.09 -13.53 0.94
CA LEU A 73 27.23 -13.28 2.09
C LEU A 73 27.54 -11.92 2.75
N LYS A 74 28.80 -11.47 2.69
CA LYS A 74 29.18 -10.13 3.14
C LYS A 74 28.60 -9.06 2.22
N GLU A 75 28.75 -9.20 0.91
CA GLU A 75 28.21 -8.27 -0.09
C GLU A 75 26.69 -8.10 0.05
N LEU A 76 25.96 -9.21 0.21
CA LEU A 76 24.50 -9.18 0.43
C LEU A 76 24.13 -8.49 1.75
N ARG A 77 24.87 -8.77 2.83
CA ARG A 77 24.66 -8.11 4.14
C ARG A 77 24.93 -6.61 4.08
N ASP A 78 26.04 -6.22 3.48
CA ASP A 78 26.45 -4.82 3.36
C ASP A 78 25.40 -4.04 2.53
N LEU A 79 24.87 -4.64 1.46
CA LEU A 79 23.78 -4.05 0.67
C LEU A 79 22.47 -3.95 1.45
N ASP A 80 22.05 -5.03 2.13
CA ASP A 80 20.83 -5.02 2.96
C ASP A 80 20.90 -3.94 4.04
N GLU A 81 22.03 -3.84 4.75
CA GLU A 81 22.23 -2.83 5.80
C GLU A 81 22.18 -1.38 5.29
N ASP A 82 22.58 -1.14 4.04
CA ASP A 82 22.57 0.20 3.43
C ASP A 82 21.16 0.65 3.01
N ILE A 83 20.35 -0.28 2.49
CA ILE A 83 19.06 0.07 1.88
C ILE A 83 17.85 -0.19 2.77
N ARG A 84 17.93 -1.14 3.71
CA ARG A 84 16.79 -1.50 4.56
C ARG A 84 16.37 -0.35 5.48
N LEU A 85 15.13 -0.40 5.95
CA LEU A 85 14.67 0.56 6.95
C LEU A 85 15.51 0.48 8.24
N GLY A 86 15.97 1.63 8.70
CA GLY A 86 16.68 1.75 9.98
C GLY A 86 15.82 1.28 11.17
N PRO A 87 16.44 0.92 12.31
CA PRO A 87 15.77 0.21 13.41
C PRO A 87 14.56 0.95 13.99
N SER A 88 14.56 2.29 13.98
CA SER A 88 13.43 3.09 14.46
C SER A 88 12.22 2.96 13.53
N THR A 89 12.39 3.26 12.24
CA THR A 89 11.32 3.13 11.24
C THR A 89 10.87 1.68 11.10
N GLY A 90 11.82 0.74 11.07
CA GLY A 90 11.56 -0.69 11.00
C GLY A 90 10.68 -1.18 12.15
N ALA A 91 10.93 -0.74 13.38
CA ALA A 91 10.09 -1.12 14.52
C ALA A 91 8.64 -0.63 14.39
N ILE A 92 8.42 0.57 13.85
CA ILE A 92 7.06 1.11 13.60
C ILE A 92 6.37 0.30 12.49
N VAL A 93 7.09 -0.02 11.41
CA VAL A 93 6.59 -0.86 10.31
C VAL A 93 6.20 -2.26 10.78
N SER A 94 7.09 -2.92 11.52
CA SER A 94 6.82 -4.26 12.08
C SER A 94 5.61 -4.26 13.01
N ALA A 95 5.48 -3.23 13.86
CA ALA A 95 4.32 -3.10 14.74
C ALA A 95 3.00 -2.91 13.95
N ALA A 96 3.02 -2.14 12.86
CA ALA A 96 1.86 -1.95 11.99
C ALA A 96 1.47 -3.25 11.27
N GLN A 97 2.45 -3.96 10.72
CA GLN A 97 2.25 -5.24 10.05
C GLN A 97 1.70 -6.30 11.01
N ALA A 98 2.21 -6.36 12.25
CA ALA A 98 1.70 -7.26 13.29
C ALA A 98 0.22 -6.99 13.63
N ARG A 99 -0.24 -5.74 13.46
CA ARG A 99 -1.65 -5.34 13.60
C ARG A 99 -2.48 -5.48 12.31
N GLY A 100 -1.90 -5.97 11.22
CA GLY A 100 -2.57 -6.10 9.93
C GLY A 100 -2.84 -4.76 9.23
N ILE A 101 -2.16 -3.68 9.63
CA ILE A 101 -2.24 -2.37 8.98
C ILE A 101 -1.36 -2.42 7.73
N PRO A 102 -1.89 -2.03 6.56
CA PRO A 102 -1.12 -2.06 5.33
C PRO A 102 -0.02 -1.00 5.35
N VAL A 103 1.15 -1.34 4.78
CA VAL A 103 2.34 -0.48 4.76
C VAL A 103 2.88 -0.37 3.35
N ARG A 104 3.36 0.82 2.99
CA ARG A 104 4.08 1.07 1.73
C ARG A 104 5.21 2.08 1.95
N ARG A 105 6.44 1.69 1.64
CA ARG A 105 7.59 2.61 1.58
C ARG A 105 7.45 3.50 0.33
N LEU A 106 7.57 4.81 0.49
CA LEU A 106 7.36 5.79 -0.60
C LEU A 106 8.66 6.28 -1.23
N THR A 107 9.79 6.13 -0.54
CA THR A 107 11.12 6.56 -1.00
C THR A 107 12.17 5.51 -0.65
N GLN A 108 13.39 5.67 -1.16
CA GLN A 108 14.54 4.90 -0.66
C GLN A 108 14.95 5.31 0.77
N GLY A 109 14.39 6.38 1.33
CA GLY A 109 14.60 6.79 2.72
C GLY A 109 13.56 6.20 3.68
N SER A 110 13.32 6.92 4.78
CA SER A 110 12.41 6.53 5.85
C SER A 110 10.97 7.03 5.69
N LEU A 111 10.59 7.54 4.51
CA LEU A 111 9.20 7.95 4.22
C LEU A 111 8.32 6.71 4.00
N VAL A 112 7.40 6.46 4.92
CA VAL A 112 6.52 5.29 4.88
C VAL A 112 5.07 5.72 5.05
N GLN A 113 4.19 5.16 4.23
CA GLN A 113 2.74 5.27 4.35
C GLN A 113 2.17 4.04 5.03
N PHE A 114 1.21 4.28 5.92
CA PHE A 114 0.39 3.29 6.58
C PHE A 114 -1.06 3.52 6.18
N GLY A 115 -1.86 2.46 6.06
CA GLY A 115 -3.28 2.58 5.76
C GLY A 115 -3.58 2.99 4.31
N TRP A 116 -4.83 2.79 3.90
CA TRP A 116 -5.37 3.07 2.56
C TRP A 116 -6.34 4.24 2.55
N GLY A 117 -6.44 4.89 1.40
CA GLY A 117 -7.43 5.92 1.11
C GLY A 117 -7.38 7.07 2.09
N SER A 118 -8.55 7.44 2.60
CA SER A 118 -8.73 8.49 3.60
C SER A 118 -8.25 8.13 5.00
N LYS A 119 -7.96 6.84 5.26
CA LYS A 119 -7.38 6.39 6.52
C LYS A 119 -5.86 6.45 6.56
N GLN A 120 -5.21 6.79 5.45
CA GLN A 120 -3.76 6.75 5.39
C GLN A 120 -3.09 7.74 6.38
N LYS A 121 -1.95 7.33 6.92
CA LYS A 121 -1.02 8.13 7.73
C LYS A 121 0.39 7.96 7.18
N ARG A 122 1.28 8.90 7.50
CA ARG A 122 2.68 8.83 7.05
C ARG A 122 3.62 9.08 8.20
N ILE A 123 4.81 8.49 8.09
CA ILE A 123 5.94 8.82 8.96
C ILE A 123 7.15 9.17 8.11
N GLN A 124 8.00 10.03 8.64
CA GLN A 124 9.37 10.23 8.20
C GLN A 124 10.29 9.91 9.38
N ALA A 125 10.99 8.78 9.31
CA ALA A 125 11.69 8.22 10.47
C ALA A 125 10.74 7.98 11.66
N ALA A 126 10.84 8.79 12.73
CA ALA A 126 9.98 8.71 13.91
C ALA A 126 8.88 9.79 13.96
N GLU A 127 8.95 10.82 13.10
CA GLU A 127 7.93 11.86 13.01
C GLU A 127 6.69 11.34 12.27
N THR A 128 5.50 11.76 12.68
CA THR A 128 4.25 11.35 12.04
C THR A 128 3.57 12.51 11.31
N SER A 129 2.56 12.19 10.50
CA SER A 129 1.69 13.19 9.88
C SER A 129 0.91 14.07 10.86
N PHE A 130 0.99 13.81 12.17
CA PHE A 130 0.42 14.68 13.20
C PHE A 130 1.41 15.73 13.72
N THR A 131 2.73 15.51 13.54
CA THR A 131 3.75 16.48 13.91
C THR A 131 3.63 17.70 12.99
N SER A 132 3.34 18.87 13.57
CA SER A 132 3.23 20.10 12.78
C SER A 132 4.60 20.73 12.55
N ALA A 133 4.79 21.35 11.39
CA ALA A 133 6.02 22.11 11.09
C ALA A 133 6.28 23.26 12.09
N ILE A 134 5.21 23.79 12.71
CA ILE A 134 5.33 24.81 13.77
C ILE A 134 5.94 24.17 15.03
N ALA A 135 5.46 23.00 15.45
CA ALA A 135 5.99 22.29 16.61
C ALA A 135 7.44 21.85 16.40
N GLU A 136 7.79 21.40 15.19
CA GLU A 136 9.18 21.09 14.81
C GLU A 136 10.07 22.34 14.93
N SER A 137 9.62 23.47 14.37
CA SER A 137 10.37 24.74 14.44
C SER A 137 10.53 25.23 15.88
N ILE A 138 9.50 25.08 16.73
CA ILE A 138 9.61 25.41 18.16
C ILE A 138 10.69 24.53 18.80
N ALA A 139 10.66 23.21 18.57
CA ALA A 139 11.61 22.27 19.15
C ALA A 139 13.08 22.52 18.74
N GLN A 140 13.30 23.09 17.54
CA GLN A 140 14.64 23.48 17.08
C GLN A 140 15.15 24.75 17.78
N ASP A 141 14.26 25.68 18.11
CA ASP A 141 14.58 26.90 18.86
C ASP A 141 14.59 26.64 20.37
N LYS A 142 15.80 26.51 20.94
CA LYS A 142 15.96 26.21 22.37
C LYS A 142 15.47 27.32 23.28
N GLU A 143 15.55 28.58 22.85
CA GLU A 143 15.11 29.71 23.65
C GLU A 143 13.58 29.74 23.72
N LEU A 144 12.92 29.69 22.57
CA LEU A 144 11.47 29.66 22.48
C LEU A 144 10.88 28.44 23.19
N THR A 145 11.46 27.25 22.96
CA THR A 145 11.05 26.03 23.66
C THR A 145 11.08 26.25 25.17
N LYS A 146 12.18 26.79 25.70
CA LYS A 146 12.30 27.03 27.15
C LYS A 146 11.34 28.06 27.69
N GLN A 147 11.13 29.17 26.97
CA GLN A 147 10.17 30.19 27.38
C GLN A 147 8.76 29.58 27.50
N LEU A 148 8.36 28.75 26.54
CA LEU A 148 7.08 28.05 26.55
C LEU A 148 7.01 27.02 27.69
N LEU A 149 8.04 26.20 27.87
CA LEU A 149 8.12 25.23 28.97
C LEU A 149 8.04 25.90 30.34
N HIS A 150 8.79 26.98 30.54
CA HIS A 150 8.76 27.75 31.78
C HIS A 150 7.37 28.35 32.03
N ALA A 151 6.73 28.92 31.00
CA ALA A 151 5.37 29.45 31.09
C ALA A 151 4.33 28.35 31.43
N ALA A 152 4.57 27.11 31.01
CA ALA A 152 3.76 25.94 31.35
C ALA A 152 4.05 25.35 32.74
N GLY A 153 4.98 25.94 33.52
CA GLY A 153 5.36 25.45 34.85
C GLY A 153 6.28 24.23 34.80
N VAL A 154 6.96 23.98 33.68
CA VAL A 154 7.94 22.90 33.54
C VAL A 154 9.32 23.41 33.94
N ALA A 155 9.99 22.68 34.84
CA ALA A 155 11.34 23.02 35.30
C ALA A 155 12.36 22.97 34.15
N VAL A 156 12.97 24.12 33.84
CA VAL A 156 14.03 24.29 32.83
C VAL A 156 15.21 25.07 33.43
N PRO A 157 16.45 24.88 32.94
CA PRO A 157 17.58 25.68 33.40
C PRO A 157 17.43 27.14 32.98
N THR A 158 17.47 28.04 33.97
CA THR A 158 17.43 29.49 33.79
C THR A 158 18.65 29.98 33.03
N GLY A 159 18.46 30.86 32.06
CA GLY A 159 19.53 31.40 31.23
C GLY A 159 19.02 32.45 30.25
N ARG A 160 19.94 33.07 29.50
CA ARG A 160 19.62 34.06 28.46
C ARG A 160 20.68 34.06 27.33
N PRO A 161 20.30 34.49 26.10
CA PRO A 161 21.28 34.78 25.05
C PRO A 161 22.31 35.81 25.51
N VAL A 162 23.49 35.72 24.89
CA VAL A 162 24.61 36.63 25.14
C VAL A 162 25.28 37.04 23.83
N GLU A 163 25.72 38.31 23.75
CA GLU A 163 26.24 38.90 22.51
C GLU A 163 27.77 38.81 22.38
N ASP A 164 28.49 38.75 23.51
CA ASP A 164 29.95 38.68 23.55
C ASP A 164 30.48 38.01 24.84
N GLU A 165 31.81 37.93 24.96
CA GLU A 165 32.49 37.32 26.12
C GLU A 165 32.23 38.07 27.45
N ASP A 166 32.05 39.40 27.38
CA ASP A 166 31.79 40.22 28.56
C ASP A 166 30.34 40.01 29.03
N ASP A 167 29.39 39.97 28.10
CA ASP A 167 27.99 39.67 28.36
C ASP A 167 27.80 38.22 28.84
N ALA A 168 28.59 37.26 28.32
CA ALA A 168 28.62 35.89 28.81
C ALA A 168 29.00 35.80 30.30
N TRP A 169 29.97 36.61 30.73
CA TRP A 169 30.34 36.68 32.14
C TRP A 169 29.28 37.38 32.99
N ALA A 170 28.72 38.50 32.50
CA ALA A 170 27.62 39.19 33.17
C ALA A 170 26.40 38.26 33.38
N ALA A 171 25.98 37.54 32.35
CA ALA A 171 24.91 36.55 32.44
C ALA A 171 25.23 35.45 33.46
N ALA A 172 26.48 34.97 33.51
CA ALA A 172 26.88 33.97 34.49
C ALA A 172 26.79 34.48 35.94
N GLN A 173 27.10 35.76 36.16
CA GLN A 173 26.95 36.40 37.48
C GLN A 173 25.48 36.59 37.87
N GLU A 174 24.61 36.94 36.90
CA GLU A 174 23.16 37.06 37.10
C GLU A 174 22.51 35.72 37.46
N ILE A 175 22.91 34.64 36.77
CA ILE A 175 22.35 33.28 36.95
C ILE A 175 22.90 32.61 38.23
N GLY A 176 24.17 32.85 38.54
CA GLY A 176 24.90 32.18 39.61
C GLY A 176 25.67 30.94 39.14
N LEU A 177 26.93 30.82 39.58
CA LEU A 177 27.84 29.74 39.21
C LEU A 177 27.52 28.43 39.96
N PRO A 178 27.79 27.25 39.36
CA PRO A 178 28.33 27.02 38.02
C PRO A 178 27.33 27.23 36.87
N VAL A 179 27.85 27.52 35.67
CA VAL A 179 27.07 27.72 34.44
C VAL A 179 27.51 26.84 33.28
N VAL A 180 26.69 26.81 32.23
CA VAL A 180 26.91 26.18 30.93
C VAL A 180 26.92 27.28 29.87
N VAL A 181 27.89 27.21 28.95
CA VAL A 181 27.93 28.06 27.74
C VAL A 181 27.72 27.15 26.53
N LYS A 182 26.74 27.49 25.68
CA LYS A 182 26.40 26.68 24.50
C LYS A 182 25.78 27.52 23.37
N PRO A 183 25.87 27.06 22.11
CA PRO A 183 25.07 27.63 21.02
C PRO A 183 23.56 27.46 21.23
N GLN A 184 22.76 28.40 20.75
CA GLN A 184 21.29 28.30 20.70
C GLN A 184 20.86 27.12 19.81
N ASP A 185 21.33 27.10 18.56
CA ASP A 185 20.99 26.07 17.58
C ASP A 185 22.18 25.16 17.28
N GLY A 186 22.21 23.98 17.89
CA GLY A 186 23.34 23.06 17.77
C GLY A 186 23.00 21.60 18.04
N ASN A 187 23.57 20.72 17.21
CA ASN A 187 23.42 19.27 17.27
C ASN A 187 24.67 18.58 17.86
N GLN A 188 24.47 17.41 18.48
CA GLN A 188 25.52 16.49 18.95
C GLN A 188 26.49 17.02 20.02
N GLY A 189 26.18 18.16 20.65
CA GLY A 189 26.98 18.71 21.74
C GLY A 189 28.24 19.48 21.30
N LYS A 190 28.33 19.88 20.03
CA LYS A 190 29.43 20.73 19.54
C LYS A 190 29.32 22.14 20.13
N GLY A 191 30.44 22.69 20.59
CA GLY A 191 30.48 24.03 21.21
C GLY A 191 29.89 24.11 22.63
N ILE A 192 29.51 23.00 23.25
CA ILE A 192 28.95 22.99 24.61
C ILE A 192 30.06 22.84 25.65
N SER A 193 30.15 23.78 26.59
CA SER A 193 31.05 23.73 27.75
C SER A 193 30.24 23.78 29.04
N VAL A 194 30.44 22.79 29.91
CA VAL A 194 29.63 22.57 31.13
C VAL A 194 30.44 22.74 32.41
N ASN A 195 29.77 23.01 33.53
CA ASN A 195 30.34 23.12 34.87
C ASN A 195 31.43 24.21 35.00
N LEU A 196 31.16 25.38 34.42
CA LEU A 196 32.10 26.50 34.41
C LEU A 196 31.95 27.32 35.71
N THR A 197 33.06 27.53 36.42
CA THR A 197 33.08 28.15 37.75
C THR A 197 33.97 29.39 37.83
N THR A 198 34.71 29.73 36.77
CA THR A 198 35.56 30.93 36.74
C THR A 198 35.34 31.77 35.49
N GLU A 199 35.67 33.07 35.59
CA GLU A 199 35.56 34.01 34.46
C GLU A 199 36.39 33.54 33.25
N GLU A 200 37.62 33.09 33.47
CA GLU A 200 38.50 32.63 32.39
C GLU A 200 37.93 31.40 31.67
N GLN A 201 37.29 30.50 32.41
CA GLN A 201 36.62 29.32 31.83
C GLN A 201 35.44 29.73 30.95
N ILE A 202 34.64 30.71 31.40
CA ILE A 202 33.44 31.18 30.69
C ILE A 202 33.82 31.92 29.41
N ARG A 203 34.77 32.86 29.49
CA ARG A 203 35.27 33.58 28.31
C ARG A 203 35.87 32.63 27.28
N ARG A 204 36.66 31.64 27.73
CA ARG A 204 37.19 30.60 26.84
C ARG A 204 36.07 29.76 26.22
N ALA A 205 35.08 29.37 27.01
CA ALA A 205 33.94 28.60 26.53
C ALA A 205 33.13 29.37 25.46
N TYR A 206 32.94 30.68 25.64
CA TYR A 206 32.31 31.54 24.64
C TYR A 206 33.08 31.56 23.32
N ARG A 207 34.41 31.76 23.36
CA ARG A 207 35.27 31.70 22.16
C ARG A 207 35.15 30.37 21.42
N VAL A 208 35.11 29.27 22.16
CA VAL A 208 34.94 27.94 21.56
C VAL A 208 33.52 27.80 20.98
N ALA A 209 32.48 28.28 21.66
CA ALA A 209 31.11 28.16 21.19
C ALA A 209 30.86 28.98 19.92
N ILE A 210 31.41 30.20 19.84
CA ILE A 210 31.21 31.11 18.69
C ILE A 210 31.89 30.62 17.40
N GLU A 211 32.93 29.79 17.51
CA GLU A 211 33.53 29.11 16.35
C GLU A 211 32.54 28.17 15.63
N PHE A 212 31.47 27.75 16.30
CA PHE A 212 30.45 26.87 15.73
C PHE A 212 29.19 27.61 15.25
N ARG A 213 28.80 28.71 15.93
CA ARG A 213 27.55 29.46 15.72
C ARG A 213 27.66 30.88 16.29
N ASP A 214 26.96 31.83 15.67
CA ASP A 214 26.95 33.22 16.14
C ASP A 214 26.04 33.46 17.35
N ASP A 215 24.99 32.63 17.54
CA ASP A 215 24.03 32.78 18.64
C ASP A 215 24.38 31.90 19.85
N ILE A 216 24.88 32.53 20.93
CA ILE A 216 25.36 31.86 22.15
C ILE A 216 24.44 32.15 23.34
N MET A 217 24.32 31.19 24.25
CA MET A 217 23.51 31.29 25.46
C MET A 217 24.30 30.82 26.69
N VAL A 218 24.05 31.49 27.82
CA VAL A 218 24.54 31.07 29.15
C VAL A 218 23.38 30.58 30.00
N GLU A 219 23.56 29.42 30.64
CA GLU A 219 22.53 28.76 31.42
C GLU A 219 23.05 28.23 32.75
N LYS A 220 22.15 28.06 33.72
CA LYS A 220 22.47 27.40 34.98
C LYS A 220 22.90 25.95 34.74
N TYR A 221 24.03 25.56 35.35
CA TYR A 221 24.45 24.16 35.34
C TYR A 221 23.54 23.33 36.24
N LEU A 222 22.99 22.25 35.69
CA LEU A 222 22.21 21.25 36.42
C LEU A 222 23.12 20.05 36.75
N PRO A 223 23.29 19.66 38.02
CA PRO A 223 24.00 18.45 38.38
C PRO A 223 23.13 17.20 38.10
N GLY A 224 23.78 16.06 37.96
CA GLY A 224 23.11 14.76 37.86
C GLY A 224 23.43 13.99 36.59
N HIS A 225 22.55 13.07 36.23
CA HIS A 225 22.67 12.20 35.07
C HIS A 225 21.85 12.70 33.89
N ASP A 226 22.26 12.30 32.69
CA ASP A 226 21.55 12.55 31.44
C ASP A 226 20.53 11.42 31.20
N TRP A 227 19.27 11.82 31.06
CA TRP A 227 18.17 10.91 30.81
C TRP A 227 17.41 11.32 29.55
N ARG A 228 17.11 10.33 28.70
CA ARG A 228 16.22 10.49 27.56
C ARG A 228 14.87 9.87 27.91
N LEU A 229 13.82 10.69 27.89
CA LEU A 229 12.44 10.27 28.03
C LEU A 229 11.76 10.31 26.66
N LEU A 230 10.83 9.40 26.42
CA LEU A 230 10.06 9.33 25.19
C LEU A 230 8.57 9.43 25.50
N VAL A 231 7.96 10.52 25.07
CA VAL A 231 6.51 10.75 25.14
C VAL A 231 5.90 10.45 23.78
N ILE A 232 4.80 9.70 23.77
CA ILE A 232 3.99 9.42 22.57
C ILE A 232 2.54 9.70 22.94
N GLY A 233 1.88 10.57 22.17
CA GLY A 233 0.56 11.09 22.47
C GLY A 233 0.53 11.81 23.81
N ASP A 234 -0.19 11.23 24.77
CA ASP A 234 -0.41 11.77 26.11
C ASP A 234 0.32 11.01 27.22
N LYS A 235 1.28 10.14 26.87
CA LYS A 235 1.93 9.24 27.83
C LYS A 235 3.45 9.20 27.66
N LEU A 236 4.14 9.10 28.79
CA LEU A 236 5.53 8.66 28.83
C LEU A 236 5.58 7.16 28.55
N ILE A 237 6.19 6.76 27.44
CA ILE A 237 6.28 5.37 27.00
C ILE A 237 7.59 4.71 27.44
N ALA A 238 8.68 5.47 27.44
CA ALA A 238 9.99 4.95 27.79
C ALA A 238 10.88 6.02 28.43
N ALA A 239 11.81 5.59 29.27
CA ALA A 239 12.88 6.41 29.80
C ALA A 239 14.18 5.61 29.86
N ALA A 240 15.29 6.24 29.49
CA ALA A 240 16.60 5.64 29.47
C ALA A 240 17.66 6.58 30.06
N ARG A 241 18.52 6.06 30.94
CA ARG A 241 19.75 6.74 31.32
C ARG A 241 20.77 6.60 30.20
N ARG A 242 21.38 7.70 29.80
CA ARG A 242 22.46 7.68 28.81
C ARG A 242 23.79 7.79 29.52
N ASP A 243 24.68 6.85 29.22
CA ASP A 243 26.06 6.86 29.70
C ASP A 243 27.02 7.13 28.52
N PRO A 244 28.02 8.03 28.68
CA PRO A 244 29.00 8.29 27.65
C PRO A 244 29.84 7.05 27.32
N PRO A 245 30.43 6.99 26.10
CA PRO A 245 31.33 5.89 25.74
C PRO A 245 32.49 5.83 26.74
N LEU A 246 32.64 4.68 27.40
CA LEU A 246 33.67 4.46 28.41
C LEU A 246 34.17 3.03 28.38
N VAL A 247 35.37 2.83 28.94
CA VAL A 247 35.90 1.52 29.28
C VAL A 247 36.23 1.47 30.77
N VAL A 248 36.22 0.27 31.35
CA VAL A 248 36.58 0.05 32.76
C VAL A 248 37.92 -0.66 32.78
N GLY A 249 38.90 -0.07 33.47
CA GLY A 249 40.21 -0.67 33.66
C GLY A 249 40.10 -2.02 34.36
N ASP A 250 40.85 -3.00 33.86
CA ASP A 250 41.01 -4.29 34.53
C ASP A 250 42.41 -4.45 35.15
N GLY A 251 43.27 -3.44 35.01
CA GLY A 251 44.67 -3.44 35.47
C GLY A 251 45.63 -4.22 34.57
N THR A 252 45.17 -4.73 33.43
CA THR A 252 45.98 -5.57 32.50
C THR A 252 45.98 -5.04 31.07
N HIS A 253 44.83 -4.66 30.53
CA HIS A 253 44.69 -4.22 29.15
C HIS A 253 44.86 -2.71 29.01
N THR A 254 45.42 -2.28 27.89
CA THR A 254 45.45 -0.87 27.47
C THR A 254 44.03 -0.36 27.18
N VAL A 255 43.83 0.96 27.20
CA VAL A 255 42.55 1.57 26.80
C VAL A 255 42.13 1.11 25.39
N ARG A 256 43.08 0.98 24.46
CA ARG A 256 42.83 0.47 23.10
C ARG A 256 42.30 -0.96 23.10
N GLU A 257 42.97 -1.87 23.80
CA GLU A 257 42.55 -3.27 23.90
C GLU A 257 41.18 -3.39 24.59
N LEU A 258 40.92 -2.60 25.63
CA LEU A 258 39.60 -2.56 26.27
C LEU A 258 38.51 -2.08 25.31
N VAL A 259 38.80 -1.09 24.47
CA VAL A 259 37.87 -0.65 23.41
C VAL A 259 37.64 -1.76 22.38
N ASP A 260 38.68 -2.48 21.96
CA ASP A 260 38.55 -3.60 21.02
C ASP A 260 37.71 -4.74 21.60
N ILE A 261 37.89 -5.05 22.90
CA ILE A 261 37.05 -6.00 23.64
C ILE A 261 35.59 -5.53 23.66
N VAL A 262 35.32 -4.28 24.00
CA VAL A 262 33.96 -3.72 24.01
C VAL A 262 33.34 -3.74 22.59
N ASN A 263 34.13 -3.45 21.56
CA ASN A 263 33.72 -3.45 20.15
C ASN A 263 33.55 -4.84 19.56
N SER A 264 34.01 -5.90 20.24
CA SER A 264 33.79 -7.29 19.83
C SER A 264 32.34 -7.77 20.06
N ASP A 265 31.52 -6.99 20.76
CA ASP A 265 30.09 -7.24 20.90
C ASP A 265 29.42 -7.25 19.51
N PRO A 266 28.76 -8.34 19.08
CA PRO A 266 28.16 -8.45 17.76
C PRO A 266 27.04 -7.43 17.52
N ARG A 267 26.51 -6.79 18.57
CA ARG A 267 25.53 -5.69 18.45
C ARG A 267 26.16 -4.38 18.00
N ARG A 268 27.49 -4.23 18.06
CA ARG A 268 28.22 -3.02 17.66
C ARG A 268 28.67 -3.07 16.19
N SER A 269 28.14 -2.17 15.37
CA SER A 269 28.59 -1.99 13.98
C SER A 269 29.21 -0.61 13.74
N ASP A 270 29.81 -0.46 12.57
CA ASP A 270 30.40 0.80 12.12
C ASP A 270 29.36 1.85 11.69
N GLY A 271 28.11 1.43 11.52
CA GLY A 271 26.99 2.27 11.10
C GLY A 271 25.90 2.40 12.15
N HIS A 272 24.67 2.60 11.67
CA HIS A 272 23.46 2.72 12.50
C HIS A 272 22.47 1.57 12.25
N ALA A 273 22.90 0.55 11.51
CA ALA A 273 22.10 -0.61 11.13
C ALA A 273 21.87 -1.60 12.29
N THR A 274 22.69 -1.57 13.35
CA THR A 274 22.58 -2.43 14.54
C THR A 274 22.31 -1.60 15.82
N SER A 275 22.03 -2.29 16.92
CA SER A 275 21.60 -1.69 18.20
C SER A 275 22.65 -0.78 18.85
N LEU A 276 23.95 -1.06 18.66
CA LEU A 276 25.05 -0.29 19.22
C LEU A 276 26.02 0.16 18.12
N THR A 277 26.73 1.25 18.36
CA THR A 277 27.79 1.73 17.46
C THR A 277 29.15 1.48 18.08
N LYS A 278 30.16 1.12 17.27
CA LYS A 278 31.53 0.94 17.76
C LYS A 278 32.11 2.23 18.33
N ILE A 279 32.87 2.10 19.40
CA ILE A 279 33.67 3.18 19.99
C ILE A 279 34.88 3.42 19.08
N ARG A 280 35.13 4.68 18.71
CA ARG A 280 36.24 5.07 17.82
C ARG A 280 37.24 5.98 18.54
N PHE A 281 38.52 5.83 18.20
CA PHE A 281 39.59 6.76 18.58
C PHE A 281 39.72 7.86 17.52
N ASP A 282 38.95 8.94 17.67
CA ASP A 282 39.15 10.18 16.93
C ASP A 282 39.85 11.24 17.79
N GLU A 283 40.15 12.40 17.21
CA GLU A 283 40.85 13.49 17.90
C GLU A 283 40.13 13.92 19.19
N ILE A 284 38.79 13.88 19.21
CA ILE A 284 37.98 14.17 20.38
C ILE A 284 38.23 13.14 21.48
N ALA A 285 38.19 11.85 21.15
CA ALA A 285 38.44 10.79 22.13
C ALA A 285 39.85 10.86 22.71
N LEU A 286 40.86 11.16 21.88
CA LEU A 286 42.24 11.32 22.31
C LEU A 286 42.43 12.54 23.22
N ALA A 287 41.79 13.67 22.91
CA ALA A 287 41.83 14.86 23.74
C ALA A 287 41.22 14.62 25.14
N ARG A 288 40.09 13.91 25.22
CA ARG A 288 39.46 13.57 26.51
C ARG A 288 40.28 12.59 27.33
N LEU A 289 40.98 11.65 26.69
CA LEU A 289 41.92 10.78 27.39
C LEU A 289 43.05 11.59 28.02
N ALA A 290 43.64 12.53 27.27
CA ALA A 290 44.74 13.36 27.74
C ALA A 290 44.34 14.21 28.96
N GLU A 291 43.12 14.76 28.97
CA GLU A 291 42.59 15.51 30.13
C GLU A 291 42.41 14.66 31.39
N GLN A 292 42.20 13.34 31.24
CA GLN A 292 42.15 12.39 32.35
C GLN A 292 43.53 11.83 32.73
N GLY A 293 44.60 12.27 32.05
CA GLY A 293 45.96 11.78 32.26
C GLY A 293 46.24 10.41 31.62
N TYR A 294 45.41 9.98 30.66
CA TYR A 294 45.57 8.72 29.94
C TYR A 294 45.94 8.92 28.48
N THR A 295 46.54 7.90 27.88
CA THR A 295 46.72 7.72 26.44
C THR A 295 46.01 6.43 25.99
N ALA A 296 45.87 6.22 24.68
CA ALA A 296 45.29 4.98 24.16
C ALA A 296 46.06 3.71 24.60
N ASP A 297 47.36 3.86 24.87
CA ASP A 297 48.26 2.76 25.27
C ASP A 297 48.47 2.69 26.80
N SER A 298 47.77 3.54 27.56
CA SER A 298 47.79 3.47 29.03
C SER A 298 46.99 2.27 29.52
N VAL A 299 47.45 1.61 30.60
CA VAL A 299 46.72 0.54 31.30
C VAL A 299 46.02 1.14 32.52
N PRO A 300 44.68 1.33 32.50
CA PRO A 300 43.97 1.91 33.64
C PRO A 300 43.90 0.91 34.80
N GLU A 301 44.01 1.41 36.03
CA GLU A 301 43.87 0.57 37.23
C GLU A 301 42.51 -0.11 37.29
N ARG A 302 42.45 -1.27 37.96
CA ARG A 302 41.24 -2.07 38.05
C ARG A 302 40.09 -1.27 38.68
N GLY A 303 38.98 -1.15 37.94
CA GLY A 303 37.77 -0.44 38.37
C GLY A 303 37.73 1.05 37.98
N VAL A 304 38.81 1.61 37.43
CA VAL A 304 38.82 3.00 36.95
C VAL A 304 37.97 3.10 35.68
N ARG A 305 37.01 4.02 35.66
CA ARG A 305 36.22 4.35 34.48
C ARG A 305 36.96 5.38 33.64
N VAL A 306 37.35 5.01 32.43
CA VAL A 306 37.99 5.91 31.46
C VAL A 306 36.95 6.34 30.45
N VAL A 307 36.58 7.61 30.47
CA VAL A 307 35.53 8.16 29.61
C VAL A 307 36.15 8.65 28.31
N LEU A 308 35.61 8.25 27.17
CA LEU A 308 36.15 8.61 25.86
C LEU A 308 35.50 9.86 25.28
N ARG A 309 34.27 10.21 25.67
CA ARG A 309 33.58 11.46 25.28
C ARG A 309 32.65 11.96 26.36
N ASN A 310 32.28 13.24 26.30
CA ASN A 310 31.29 13.81 27.23
C ASN A 310 29.84 13.56 26.85
N ASN A 311 29.56 13.51 25.55
CA ASN A 311 28.20 13.34 25.08
C ASN A 311 27.79 11.87 25.22
N ALA A 312 26.62 11.64 25.84
CA ALA A 312 26.07 10.32 26.05
C ALA A 312 25.32 9.78 24.81
N ASN A 313 25.87 10.04 23.62
CA ASN A 313 25.24 9.68 22.36
C ASN A 313 25.56 8.22 21.98
N LEU A 314 24.52 7.45 21.62
CA LEU A 314 24.72 6.07 21.15
C LEU A 314 25.49 6.03 19.83
N SER A 315 25.38 7.07 18.99
CA SER A 315 26.11 7.17 17.71
C SER A 315 27.62 7.29 17.89
N THR A 316 28.09 7.65 19.09
CA THR A 316 29.52 7.74 19.43
C THR A 316 29.97 6.58 20.32
N GLY A 317 29.16 5.53 20.42
CA GLY A 317 29.46 4.31 21.18
C GLY A 317 29.02 4.33 22.64
N GLY A 318 28.25 5.33 23.07
CA GLY A 318 27.61 5.38 24.39
C GLY A 318 26.61 4.25 24.62
N THR A 319 26.20 4.07 25.86
CA THR A 319 25.26 3.02 26.28
C THR A 319 23.97 3.62 26.84
N ALA A 320 22.91 2.82 26.84
CA ALA A 320 21.61 3.19 27.38
C ALA A 320 21.12 2.16 28.38
N THR A 321 20.60 2.61 29.52
CA THR A 321 19.97 1.76 30.54
C THR A 321 18.49 2.12 30.64
N ASP A 322 17.59 1.18 30.38
CA ASP A 322 16.15 1.38 30.57
C ASP A 322 15.83 1.56 32.06
N VAL A 323 15.04 2.60 32.37
CA VAL A 323 14.61 2.98 33.73
C VAL A 323 13.13 3.39 33.76
N THR A 324 12.37 3.00 32.72
CA THR A 324 10.98 3.46 32.52
C THR A 324 10.09 3.19 33.74
N ASP A 325 10.25 2.04 34.39
CA ASP A 325 9.40 1.64 35.52
C ASP A 325 9.76 2.39 36.83
N ASP A 326 10.91 3.06 36.87
CA ASP A 326 11.39 3.82 38.02
C ASP A 326 11.00 5.32 37.96
N VAL A 327 10.33 5.76 36.90
CA VAL A 327 10.00 7.17 36.70
C VAL A 327 8.90 7.62 37.66
N HIS A 328 9.20 8.65 38.46
CA HIS A 328 8.24 9.27 39.35
C HIS A 328 7.05 9.86 38.56
N PRO A 329 5.79 9.66 38.99
CA PRO A 329 4.61 10.12 38.25
C PRO A 329 4.60 11.62 37.93
N GLU A 330 5.06 12.47 38.84
CA GLU A 330 5.16 13.92 38.58
C GLU A 330 6.22 14.27 37.53
N LEU A 331 7.31 13.51 37.45
CA LEU A 331 8.32 13.69 36.41
C LEU A 331 7.77 13.26 35.05
N ALA A 332 7.06 12.12 35.00
CA ALA A 332 6.35 11.69 33.81
C ALA A 332 5.31 12.73 33.35
N ALA A 333 4.55 13.31 34.27
CA ALA A 333 3.59 14.37 33.97
C ALA A 333 4.28 15.63 33.42
N ALA A 334 5.42 16.03 33.99
CA ALA A 334 6.22 17.16 33.49
C ALA A 334 6.75 16.91 32.06
N ALA A 335 7.20 15.68 31.77
CA ALA A 335 7.63 15.30 30.43
C ALA A 335 6.47 15.35 29.41
N VAL A 336 5.29 14.87 29.79
CA VAL A 336 4.09 14.95 28.94
C VAL A 336 3.66 16.41 28.72
N ALA A 337 3.64 17.22 29.79
CA ALA A 337 3.34 18.64 29.68
C ALA A 337 4.33 19.36 28.76
N ALA A 338 5.62 19.00 28.81
CA ALA A 338 6.63 19.55 27.93
C ALA A 338 6.36 19.24 26.45
N ALA A 339 6.07 17.98 26.12
CA ALA A 339 5.72 17.57 24.76
C ALA A 339 4.47 18.31 24.23
N GLN A 340 3.42 18.38 25.05
CA GLN A 340 2.16 19.06 24.70
C GLN A 340 2.33 20.58 24.54
N THR A 341 3.19 21.19 25.36
CA THR A 341 3.48 22.64 25.30
C THR A 341 4.16 23.02 23.98
N VAL A 342 5.07 22.16 23.49
CA VAL A 342 5.70 22.33 22.17
C VAL A 342 4.73 21.95 21.03
N GLY A 343 3.76 21.08 21.31
CA GLY A 343 2.78 20.61 20.33
C GLY A 343 3.24 19.38 19.55
N LEU A 344 4.10 18.54 20.15
CA LEU A 344 4.61 17.31 19.55
C LEU A 344 3.79 16.11 19.98
N ASP A 345 3.41 15.28 19.00
CA ASP A 345 2.78 13.99 19.20
C ASP A 345 3.78 12.90 19.61
N ILE A 346 5.02 13.00 19.14
CA ILE A 346 6.14 12.17 19.58
C ILE A 346 7.27 13.10 19.99
N ALA A 347 7.75 12.97 21.23
CA ALA A 347 8.78 13.85 21.75
C ALA A 347 9.86 13.09 22.51
N GLY A 348 11.11 13.34 22.16
CA GLY A 348 12.27 12.97 22.98
C GLY A 348 12.62 14.10 23.93
N ILE A 349 12.45 13.87 25.22
CA ILE A 349 12.69 14.85 26.28
C ILE A 349 14.03 14.53 26.94
N ASP A 350 14.99 15.46 26.86
CA ASP A 350 16.26 15.35 27.58
C ASP A 350 16.15 16.01 28.94
N VAL A 351 16.44 15.24 29.98
CA VAL A 351 16.31 15.62 31.37
C VAL A 351 17.66 15.45 32.06
N VAL A 352 18.03 16.43 32.87
CA VAL A 352 19.19 16.33 33.77
C VAL A 352 18.71 16.37 35.21
N CYS A 353 18.95 15.29 35.94
CA CYS A 353 18.64 15.17 37.36
C CYS A 353 19.40 14.00 38.01
N ASP A 354 19.48 13.97 39.33
CA ASP A 354 20.18 12.92 40.08
C ASP A 354 19.48 11.56 39.99
N THR A 355 18.14 11.54 40.03
CA THR A 355 17.35 10.30 40.04
C THR A 355 15.98 10.47 39.40
N MET A 356 15.48 9.39 38.78
CA MET A 356 14.12 9.30 38.27
C MET A 356 13.05 9.09 39.35
N LEU A 357 13.45 8.75 40.59
CA LEU A 357 12.55 8.39 41.68
C LEU A 357 11.92 9.59 42.41
N LYS A 358 12.29 10.82 42.05
CA LYS A 358 11.83 12.06 42.72
C LYS A 358 11.37 13.09 41.69
N PRO A 359 10.49 14.05 42.08
CA PRO A 359 10.15 15.20 41.24
C PRO A 359 11.38 16.04 40.85
N LEU A 360 11.37 16.67 39.67
CA LEU A 360 12.51 17.44 39.14
C LEU A 360 12.94 18.60 40.04
N GLU A 361 11.98 19.42 40.46
CA GLU A 361 12.22 20.63 41.24
C GLU A 361 12.84 20.31 42.60
N SER A 362 12.39 19.22 43.23
CA SER A 362 12.86 18.79 44.57
C SER A 362 14.35 18.42 44.62
N GLN A 363 14.94 18.14 43.45
CA GLN A 363 16.34 17.73 43.30
C GLN A 363 17.15 18.74 42.45
N GLY A 364 16.58 19.89 42.11
CA GLY A 364 17.24 20.87 41.24
C GLY A 364 17.51 20.36 39.81
N GLY A 365 16.72 19.39 39.34
CA GLY A 365 16.77 18.89 37.97
C GLY A 365 15.86 19.70 37.04
N GLY A 366 15.99 19.46 35.74
CA GLY A 366 15.19 20.15 34.72
C GLY A 366 15.27 19.54 33.33
N ILE A 367 14.33 19.93 32.48
CA ILE A 367 14.30 19.59 31.06
C ILE A 367 15.24 20.53 30.31
N VAL A 368 16.19 19.94 29.60
CA VAL A 368 17.25 20.68 28.88
C VAL A 368 16.90 20.85 27.40
N GLU A 369 16.22 19.87 26.81
CA GLU A 369 15.86 19.86 25.39
C GLU A 369 14.61 19.02 25.13
N VAL A 370 13.83 19.40 24.10
CA VAL A 370 12.68 18.67 23.58
C VAL A 370 12.91 18.45 22.08
N ASN A 371 12.79 17.21 21.60
CA ASN A 371 13.14 16.83 20.23
C ASN A 371 11.91 16.24 19.50
N ALA A 372 11.62 16.73 18.29
CA ALA A 372 10.51 16.28 17.44
C ALA A 372 10.74 14.91 16.77
N ALA A 373 11.99 14.56 16.47
CA ALA A 373 12.36 13.34 15.75
C ALA A 373 13.27 12.42 16.61
N PRO A 374 12.79 11.91 17.76
CA PRO A 374 13.67 11.20 18.67
C PRO A 374 14.18 9.88 18.08
N GLY A 375 15.46 9.59 18.30
CA GLY A 375 16.01 8.28 18.00
C GLY A 375 15.40 7.22 18.94
N LEU A 376 14.73 6.20 18.38
CA LEU A 376 14.00 5.21 19.18
C LEU A 376 14.89 4.04 19.63
N ARG A 377 16.07 3.89 19.02
CA ARG A 377 16.97 2.73 19.20
C ARG A 377 17.26 2.40 20.66
N MET A 378 17.51 3.41 21.49
CA MET A 378 17.84 3.23 22.90
C MET A 378 16.69 2.74 23.76
N HIS A 379 15.45 2.93 23.31
CA HIS A 379 14.26 2.43 23.99
C HIS A 379 13.86 1.06 23.46
N LEU A 380 14.12 0.79 22.17
CA LEU A 380 13.84 -0.50 21.55
C LEU A 380 14.78 -1.60 22.03
N ASP A 381 16.10 -1.34 22.02
CA ASP A 381 17.13 -2.29 22.45
C ASP A 381 18.20 -1.59 23.31
N PRO A 382 17.90 -1.30 24.59
CA PRO A 382 18.86 -0.68 25.50
C PRO A 382 20.05 -1.61 25.76
N SER A 383 21.20 -1.02 26.10
CA SER A 383 22.39 -1.80 26.49
C SER A 383 22.14 -2.63 27.75
N PHE A 384 21.32 -2.10 28.66
CA PHE A 384 20.92 -2.73 29.91
C PHE A 384 19.42 -2.47 30.18
N GLY A 385 18.72 -3.45 30.75
CA GLY A 385 17.29 -3.35 31.06
C GLY A 385 16.40 -3.93 29.95
N LYS A 386 15.13 -3.51 29.91
CA LYS A 386 14.12 -4.09 29.03
C LYS A 386 13.80 -3.16 27.86
N GLY A 387 13.79 -3.71 26.63
CA GLY A 387 13.27 -3.02 25.46
C GLY A 387 11.77 -2.68 25.62
N ARG A 388 11.38 -1.48 25.20
CA ARG A 388 10.02 -0.95 25.30
C ARG A 388 9.30 -1.07 23.95
N PRO A 389 7.99 -1.38 23.93
CA PRO A 389 7.21 -1.58 22.70
C PRO A 389 6.85 -0.24 22.04
N VAL A 390 7.86 0.56 21.71
CA VAL A 390 7.70 1.91 21.19
C VAL A 390 6.96 1.93 19.86
N GLY A 391 7.28 1.00 18.95
CA GLY A 391 6.58 0.86 17.67
C GLY A 391 5.08 0.63 17.84
N GLU A 392 4.68 -0.22 18.79
CA GLU A 392 3.27 -0.48 19.11
C GLU A 392 2.57 0.77 19.65
N ALA A 393 3.25 1.55 20.51
CA ALA A 393 2.70 2.80 21.04
C ALA A 393 2.47 3.84 19.94
N ILE A 394 3.41 4.00 19.00
CA ILE A 394 3.27 4.90 17.84
C ILE A 394 2.12 4.46 16.93
N VAL A 395 2.04 3.16 16.64
CA VAL A 395 0.95 2.61 15.81
C VAL A 395 -0.41 2.75 16.52
N GLY A 396 -0.46 2.54 17.84
CA GLY A 396 -1.65 2.76 18.67
C GLY A 396 -2.14 4.21 18.66
N MET A 397 -1.21 5.17 18.64
CA MET A 397 -1.55 6.59 18.49
C MET A 397 -2.08 6.91 17.09
N MET A 398 -1.45 6.37 16.03
CA MET A 398 -1.91 6.59 14.65
C MET A 398 -3.27 5.93 14.35
N TYR A 399 -3.50 4.76 14.94
CA TYR A 399 -4.67 3.93 14.74
C TYR A 399 -5.13 3.39 16.09
N PRO A 400 -6.24 3.89 16.66
CA PRO A 400 -6.81 3.33 17.88
C PRO A 400 -7.21 1.85 17.73
N ASP A 401 -7.51 1.19 18.85
CA ASP A 401 -7.93 -0.22 18.85
C ASP A 401 -9.16 -0.44 17.98
N GLY A 402 -9.10 -1.46 17.12
CA GLY A 402 -10.14 -1.78 16.13
C GLY A 402 -9.99 -1.06 14.79
N ASP A 403 -9.15 -0.02 14.68
CA ASP A 403 -8.82 0.57 13.39
C ASP A 403 -7.64 -0.17 12.74
N ASN A 404 -7.88 -0.72 11.56
CA ASN A 404 -6.89 -1.44 10.76
C ASN A 404 -6.30 -0.56 9.64
N GLY A 405 -6.64 0.73 9.60
CA GLY A 405 -6.19 1.64 8.56
C GLY A 405 -6.73 1.33 7.17
N ARG A 406 -7.77 0.49 7.05
CA ARG A 406 -8.36 0.09 5.77
C ARG A 406 -9.69 0.79 5.52
N ILE A 407 -9.87 1.17 4.26
CA ILE A 407 -11.15 1.47 3.65
C ILE A 407 -11.77 0.19 3.07
N PRO A 408 -13.08 0.12 2.85
CA PRO A 408 -13.69 -1.00 2.14
C PRO A 408 -13.09 -1.16 0.74
N VAL A 409 -12.66 -2.38 0.41
CA VAL A 409 -12.11 -2.74 -0.90
C VAL A 409 -12.95 -3.83 -1.53
N VAL A 410 -13.48 -3.57 -2.72
CA VAL A 410 -14.17 -4.55 -3.55
C VAL A 410 -13.32 -4.86 -4.77
N ALA A 411 -13.02 -6.13 -5.01
CA ALA A 411 -12.33 -6.58 -6.20
C ALA A 411 -13.32 -7.25 -7.16
N VAL A 412 -13.35 -6.83 -8.42
CA VAL A 412 -14.26 -7.39 -9.44
C VAL A 412 -13.46 -8.03 -10.56
N THR A 413 -13.70 -9.31 -10.83
CA THR A 413 -13.15 -10.01 -12.00
C THR A 413 -14.22 -10.83 -12.70
N GLY A 414 -13.86 -11.26 -13.91
CA GLY A 414 -14.68 -12.11 -14.77
C GLY A 414 -14.30 -11.90 -16.24
N THR A 415 -14.91 -12.68 -17.14
CA THR A 415 -14.74 -12.47 -18.58
C THR A 415 -15.58 -11.27 -19.01
N ASN A 416 -16.88 -11.31 -18.73
CA ASN A 416 -17.85 -10.27 -19.09
C ASN A 416 -18.50 -9.63 -17.85
N GLY A 417 -19.01 -8.40 -17.97
CA GLY A 417 -19.79 -7.74 -16.92
C GLY A 417 -19.00 -7.02 -15.82
N LYS A 418 -17.65 -7.09 -15.83
CA LYS A 418 -16.77 -6.45 -14.83
C LYS A 418 -17.05 -4.95 -14.69
N THR A 419 -16.90 -4.21 -15.77
CA THR A 419 -17.02 -2.74 -15.80
C THR A 419 -18.41 -2.26 -15.39
N THR A 420 -19.48 -2.95 -15.84
CA THR A 420 -20.84 -2.58 -15.44
C THR A 420 -21.06 -2.85 -13.96
N THR A 421 -20.58 -3.99 -13.47
CA THR A 421 -20.67 -4.36 -12.05
C THR A 421 -19.88 -3.39 -11.16
N SER A 422 -18.65 -3.03 -11.53
CA SER A 422 -17.83 -2.07 -10.77
C SER A 422 -18.49 -0.69 -10.74
N ARG A 423 -19.01 -0.21 -11.86
CA ARG A 423 -19.73 1.09 -11.94
C ARG A 423 -21.01 1.10 -11.12
N LEU A 424 -21.79 0.01 -11.12
CA LEU A 424 -22.96 -0.13 -10.25
C LEU A 424 -22.59 -0.12 -8.76
N ILE A 425 -21.55 -0.86 -8.37
CA ILE A 425 -21.07 -0.90 -6.98
C ILE A 425 -20.59 0.50 -6.57
N GLY A 426 -19.82 1.17 -7.43
CA GLY A 426 -19.39 2.55 -7.21
C GLY A 426 -20.58 3.49 -6.99
N ARG A 427 -21.63 3.38 -7.82
CA ARG A 427 -22.86 4.18 -7.65
C ARG A 427 -23.56 3.92 -6.32
N ILE A 428 -23.61 2.67 -5.88
CA ILE A 428 -24.19 2.30 -4.58
C ILE A 428 -23.37 2.94 -3.44
N PHE A 429 -22.05 2.91 -3.54
CA PHE A 429 -21.16 3.49 -2.52
C PHE A 429 -21.30 5.01 -2.45
N GLU A 430 -21.41 5.68 -3.59
CA GLU A 430 -21.68 7.12 -3.66
C GLU A 430 -23.05 7.48 -3.07
N GLN A 431 -24.09 6.68 -3.37
CA GLN A 431 -25.41 6.86 -2.78
C GLN A 431 -25.36 6.67 -1.25
N ASN A 432 -24.42 5.88 -0.74
CA ASN A 432 -24.13 5.71 0.67
C ASN A 432 -23.25 6.84 1.27
N GLY A 433 -22.95 7.89 0.50
CA GLY A 433 -22.22 9.07 0.95
C GLY A 433 -20.69 8.90 0.99
N LEU A 434 -20.14 7.86 0.37
CA LEU A 434 -18.69 7.62 0.35
C LEU A 434 -18.02 8.28 -0.86
N ARG A 435 -16.79 8.76 -0.68
CA ARG A 435 -15.94 9.18 -1.80
C ARG A 435 -15.29 7.96 -2.44
N VAL A 436 -15.73 7.59 -3.64
CA VAL A 436 -15.33 6.33 -4.27
C VAL A 436 -14.13 6.52 -5.17
N GLY A 437 -13.18 5.60 -5.05
CA GLY A 437 -12.12 5.39 -6.03
C GLY A 437 -12.38 4.11 -6.81
N MET A 438 -12.28 4.15 -8.14
CA MET A 438 -12.61 3.02 -9.00
C MET A 438 -11.57 2.82 -10.09
N THR A 439 -11.24 1.56 -10.35
CA THR A 439 -10.48 1.17 -11.55
C THR A 439 -11.41 0.51 -12.55
N SER A 440 -11.18 0.78 -13.84
CA SER A 440 -11.98 0.26 -14.95
C SER A 440 -11.07 0.00 -16.16
N THR A 441 -11.62 -0.61 -17.21
CA THR A 441 -10.93 -0.85 -18.49
C THR A 441 -10.52 0.42 -19.23
N ASP A 442 -11.10 1.56 -18.86
CA ASP A 442 -11.00 2.84 -19.58
C ASP A 442 -10.40 3.98 -18.73
N GLY A 443 -10.07 3.74 -17.47
CA GLY A 443 -9.43 4.75 -16.63
C GLY A 443 -9.52 4.51 -15.13
N ILE A 444 -8.93 5.45 -14.40
CA ILE A 444 -9.06 5.59 -12.94
C ILE A 444 -10.01 6.73 -12.64
N TYR A 445 -10.96 6.49 -11.75
CA TYR A 445 -11.97 7.46 -11.35
C TYR A 445 -11.90 7.71 -9.85
N VAL A 446 -11.94 8.97 -9.44
CA VAL A 446 -12.10 9.39 -8.04
C VAL A 446 -13.24 10.38 -7.97
N GLN A 447 -14.30 10.06 -7.22
CA GLN A 447 -15.51 10.88 -7.12
C GLN A 447 -16.07 11.27 -8.51
N ASN A 448 -16.25 10.27 -9.38
CA ASN A 448 -16.66 10.42 -10.79
C ASN A 448 -15.74 11.25 -11.71
N LYS A 449 -14.60 11.75 -11.21
CA LYS A 449 -13.60 12.42 -12.04
C LYS A 449 -12.57 11.42 -12.54
N ARG A 450 -12.42 11.31 -13.86
CA ARG A 450 -11.32 10.55 -14.48
C ARG A 450 -9.99 11.26 -14.18
N ILE A 451 -9.06 10.55 -13.53
CA ILE A 451 -7.73 11.07 -13.17
C ILE A 451 -6.60 10.42 -13.98
N ASP A 452 -6.88 9.30 -14.64
CA ASP A 452 -5.96 8.57 -15.53
C ASP A 452 -6.78 7.84 -16.61
N ASP A 453 -6.18 7.59 -17.77
CA ASP A 453 -6.83 6.97 -18.93
C ASP A 453 -6.13 5.67 -19.38
N GLY A 454 -6.75 4.96 -20.32
CA GLY A 454 -6.28 3.66 -20.81
C GLY A 454 -6.67 2.47 -19.92
N ASP A 455 -6.08 1.30 -20.18
CA ASP A 455 -6.39 0.08 -19.43
C ASP A 455 -5.85 0.15 -17.99
N CYS A 456 -6.76 0.52 -17.09
CA CYS A 456 -6.49 0.72 -15.68
C CYS A 456 -6.96 -0.46 -14.82
N SER A 457 -7.20 -1.63 -15.39
CA SER A 457 -7.67 -2.83 -14.67
C SER A 457 -6.55 -3.63 -13.97
N GLY A 458 -5.40 -2.98 -13.75
CA GLY A 458 -4.18 -3.59 -13.21
C GLY A 458 -3.76 -3.08 -11.82
N PRO A 459 -2.78 -3.75 -11.19
CA PRO A 459 -2.37 -3.47 -9.82
C PRO A 459 -1.78 -2.07 -9.60
N ARG A 460 -1.12 -1.48 -10.62
CA ARG A 460 -0.66 -0.08 -10.55
C ARG A 460 -1.82 0.89 -10.30
N SER A 461 -2.90 0.75 -11.05
CA SER A 461 -4.09 1.60 -10.92
C SER A 461 -4.81 1.38 -9.60
N ALA A 462 -4.90 0.13 -9.13
CA ALA A 462 -5.42 -0.17 -7.80
C ALA A 462 -4.59 0.51 -6.69
N ARG A 463 -3.25 0.46 -6.78
CA ARG A 463 -2.35 1.16 -5.84
C ARG A 463 -2.54 2.68 -5.88
N ASN A 464 -2.83 3.27 -7.04
CA ASN A 464 -3.11 4.70 -7.15
C ASN A 464 -4.42 5.07 -6.42
N VAL A 465 -5.48 4.28 -6.62
CA VAL A 465 -6.76 4.46 -5.90
C VAL A 465 -6.56 4.35 -4.39
N LEU A 466 -5.88 3.30 -3.93
CA LEU A 466 -5.65 3.06 -2.50
C LEU A 466 -4.69 4.07 -1.85
N ALA A 467 -3.89 4.79 -2.65
CA ALA A 467 -3.03 5.87 -2.15
C ALA A 467 -3.72 7.24 -2.15
N HIS A 468 -4.92 7.37 -2.75
CA HIS A 468 -5.58 8.66 -2.88
C HIS A 468 -6.29 9.06 -1.58
N PRO A 469 -5.99 10.21 -0.96
CA PRO A 469 -6.52 10.59 0.36
C PRO A 469 -8.03 10.87 0.37
N ASP A 470 -8.61 11.17 -0.79
CA ASP A 470 -10.05 11.38 -0.92
C ASP A 470 -10.86 10.13 -1.29
N VAL A 471 -10.34 8.94 -0.99
CA VAL A 471 -11.05 7.68 -1.25
C VAL A 471 -11.44 7.04 0.08
N ASP A 472 -12.74 6.94 0.34
CA ASP A 472 -13.33 6.29 1.51
C ASP A 472 -13.70 4.82 1.24
N ALA A 473 -13.81 4.43 -0.04
CA ALA A 473 -14.02 3.05 -0.47
C ALA A 473 -13.53 2.83 -1.90
N ALA A 474 -12.98 1.65 -2.19
CA ALA A 474 -12.37 1.31 -3.46
C ALA A 474 -13.13 0.19 -4.19
N VAL A 475 -13.39 0.38 -5.48
CA VAL A 475 -13.97 -0.65 -6.37
C VAL A 475 -12.99 -0.94 -7.49
N LEU A 476 -12.33 -2.08 -7.42
CA LEU A 476 -11.15 -2.40 -8.20
C LEU A 476 -11.48 -3.47 -9.26
N GLU A 477 -11.66 -3.05 -10.51
CA GLU A 477 -11.65 -3.99 -11.62
C GLU A 477 -10.26 -4.62 -11.75
N THR A 478 -10.23 -5.95 -11.71
CA THR A 478 -9.01 -6.76 -11.73
C THR A 478 -9.03 -7.68 -12.96
N ALA A 479 -8.30 -7.31 -13.99
CA ALA A 479 -8.19 -8.10 -15.22
C ALA A 479 -7.03 -9.11 -15.17
N ARG A 480 -7.12 -10.11 -16.04
CA ARG A 480 -6.13 -11.19 -16.14
C ARG A 480 -4.72 -10.67 -16.48
N GLY A 481 -4.62 -9.68 -17.38
CA GLY A 481 -3.33 -9.12 -17.78
C GLY A 481 -2.58 -8.49 -16.61
N GLY A 482 -3.27 -7.71 -15.77
CA GLY A 482 -2.70 -7.11 -14.56
C GLY A 482 -2.24 -8.15 -13.54
N LEU A 483 -3.09 -9.15 -13.26
CA LEU A 483 -2.78 -10.24 -12.34
C LEU A 483 -1.54 -11.03 -12.75
N LEU A 484 -1.40 -11.36 -14.03
CA LEU A 484 -0.24 -12.10 -14.53
C LEU A 484 1.06 -11.30 -14.47
N ARG A 485 0.98 -9.99 -14.68
CA ARG A 485 2.18 -9.14 -14.78
C ARG A 485 2.75 -8.78 -13.41
N GLU A 486 1.90 -8.49 -12.45
CA GLU A 486 2.29 -7.84 -11.19
C GLU A 486 1.48 -8.32 -9.97
N GLY A 487 0.56 -9.28 -10.15
CA GLY A 487 -0.31 -9.75 -9.06
C GLY A 487 -1.42 -8.77 -8.68
N LEU A 488 -1.80 -8.79 -7.41
CA LEU A 488 -2.81 -7.88 -6.86
C LEU A 488 -2.20 -6.52 -6.48
N GLY A 489 -2.99 -5.46 -6.61
CA GLY A 489 -2.62 -4.11 -6.16
C GLY A 489 -2.90 -3.88 -4.67
N PHE A 490 -3.37 -4.90 -3.97
CA PHE A 490 -3.80 -4.92 -2.58
C PHE A 490 -3.54 -6.31 -2.01
N ASP A 491 -3.45 -6.38 -0.69
CA ASP A 491 -3.20 -7.60 0.07
C ASP A 491 -4.47 -8.38 0.39
N MET A 492 -5.59 -7.70 0.66
CA MET A 492 -6.90 -8.33 0.82
C MET A 492 -8.05 -7.38 0.44
N CYS A 493 -9.23 -7.98 0.18
CA CYS A 493 -10.47 -7.26 -0.10
C CYS A 493 -11.60 -7.72 0.83
N ASP A 494 -12.54 -6.82 1.10
CA ASP A 494 -13.75 -7.12 1.88
C ASP A 494 -14.74 -7.93 1.05
N VAL A 495 -14.82 -7.64 -0.26
CA VAL A 495 -15.66 -8.40 -1.18
C VAL A 495 -14.91 -8.72 -2.48
N ALA A 496 -14.88 -10.01 -2.83
CA ALA A 496 -14.43 -10.47 -4.15
C ALA A 496 -15.64 -10.86 -5.00
N VAL A 497 -15.80 -10.22 -6.15
CA VAL A 497 -16.89 -10.50 -7.10
C VAL A 497 -16.32 -11.21 -8.32
N VAL A 498 -16.87 -12.40 -8.61
CA VAL A 498 -16.55 -13.14 -9.84
C VAL A 498 -17.82 -13.31 -10.66
N THR A 499 -17.91 -12.60 -11.80
CA THR A 499 -19.12 -12.56 -12.61
C THR A 499 -19.31 -13.83 -13.46
N ASN A 500 -18.26 -14.28 -14.15
CA ASN A 500 -18.23 -15.47 -15.01
C ASN A 500 -16.79 -15.78 -15.47
N ILE A 501 -16.57 -17.01 -15.92
CA ILE A 501 -15.39 -17.50 -16.62
C ILE A 501 -15.85 -17.97 -18.01
N GLY A 502 -15.79 -17.06 -18.96
CA GLY A 502 -16.28 -17.32 -20.31
C GLY A 502 -15.34 -18.17 -21.17
N LEU A 503 -15.92 -18.84 -22.16
CA LEU A 503 -15.23 -19.54 -23.25
C LEU A 503 -14.68 -18.51 -24.26
N GLY A 504 -13.45 -18.73 -24.73
CA GLY A 504 -12.90 -18.01 -25.88
C GLY A 504 -12.32 -16.61 -25.60
N ASP A 505 -12.11 -16.23 -24.34
CA ASP A 505 -11.45 -14.96 -24.02
C ASP A 505 -9.99 -15.15 -23.57
N HIS A 506 -9.06 -14.57 -24.33
CA HIS A 506 -7.60 -14.55 -24.11
C HIS A 506 -6.86 -15.91 -24.07
N LEU A 507 -7.50 -17.06 -24.32
CA LEU A 507 -6.82 -18.37 -24.34
C LEU A 507 -5.71 -18.41 -25.41
N GLY A 508 -4.52 -18.91 -25.04
CA GLY A 508 -3.32 -18.97 -25.90
C GLY A 508 -2.30 -17.86 -25.67
N LEU A 509 -2.59 -16.88 -24.80
CA LEU A 509 -1.69 -15.76 -24.50
C LEU A 509 -1.04 -15.91 -23.11
N ASN A 510 0.25 -15.57 -22.99
CA ASN A 510 1.02 -15.53 -21.74
C ASN A 510 0.90 -16.82 -20.89
N TYR A 511 1.08 -17.98 -21.54
CA TYR A 511 1.04 -19.32 -20.94
C TYR A 511 -0.33 -19.79 -20.40
N ILE A 512 -1.41 -19.02 -20.64
CA ILE A 512 -2.77 -19.42 -20.27
C ILE A 512 -3.44 -20.08 -21.45
N THR A 513 -3.46 -21.41 -21.42
CA THR A 513 -3.90 -22.24 -22.54
C THR A 513 -5.24 -22.91 -22.29
N THR A 514 -5.65 -23.03 -21.02
CA THR A 514 -6.90 -23.68 -20.62
C THR A 514 -7.82 -22.76 -19.81
N VAL A 515 -9.11 -23.10 -19.81
CA VAL A 515 -10.11 -22.47 -18.93
C VAL A 515 -9.75 -22.66 -17.45
N HIS A 516 -9.09 -23.79 -17.12
CA HIS A 516 -8.59 -24.03 -15.77
C HIS A 516 -7.53 -23.01 -15.35
N ASP A 517 -6.58 -22.70 -16.23
CA ASP A 517 -5.55 -21.70 -15.96
C ASP A 517 -6.17 -20.32 -15.74
N LEU A 518 -7.17 -19.95 -16.55
CA LEU A 518 -7.92 -18.70 -16.39
C LEU A 518 -8.66 -18.65 -15.04
N ALA A 519 -9.25 -19.78 -14.63
CA ALA A 519 -9.92 -19.91 -13.34
C ALA A 519 -8.95 -19.72 -12.18
N VAL A 520 -7.75 -20.34 -12.24
CA VAL A 520 -6.72 -20.20 -11.20
C VAL A 520 -6.31 -18.75 -11.01
N ILE A 521 -6.10 -18.00 -12.11
CA ILE A 521 -5.76 -16.57 -12.04
C ILE A 521 -6.89 -15.77 -11.40
N LYS A 522 -8.12 -15.95 -11.88
CA LYS A 522 -9.26 -15.15 -11.40
C LYS A 522 -9.66 -15.50 -9.96
N ARG A 523 -9.34 -16.70 -9.50
CA ARG A 523 -9.53 -17.14 -8.11
C ARG A 523 -8.65 -16.39 -7.12
N VAL A 524 -7.55 -15.77 -7.56
CA VAL A 524 -6.62 -15.04 -6.67
C VAL A 524 -7.34 -13.98 -5.83
N ILE A 525 -8.34 -13.27 -6.37
CA ILE A 525 -9.10 -12.30 -5.55
C ILE A 525 -9.96 -12.99 -4.47
N VAL A 526 -10.45 -14.21 -4.73
CA VAL A 526 -11.26 -15.01 -3.79
C VAL A 526 -10.39 -15.57 -2.66
N GLU A 527 -9.16 -15.98 -2.99
CA GLU A 527 -8.17 -16.44 -2.01
C GLU A 527 -7.71 -15.31 -1.07
N ASN A 528 -7.81 -14.06 -1.52
CA ASN A 528 -7.44 -12.86 -0.77
C ASN A 528 -8.67 -12.08 -0.25
N VAL A 529 -9.78 -12.77 -0.03
CA VAL A 529 -10.90 -12.22 0.76
C VAL A 529 -10.48 -12.18 2.23
N ALA A 530 -10.75 -11.06 2.92
CA ALA A 530 -10.48 -10.94 4.34
C ALA A 530 -11.26 -12.01 5.15
N PRO A 531 -10.79 -12.44 6.33
CA PRO A 531 -11.49 -13.46 7.11
C PRO A 531 -12.97 -13.15 7.44
N ALA A 532 -13.31 -11.86 7.59
CA ALA A 532 -14.68 -11.39 7.78
C ALA A 532 -15.36 -10.90 6.48
N GLY A 533 -14.67 -11.02 5.34
CA GLY A 533 -15.13 -10.62 4.02
C GLY A 533 -16.04 -11.65 3.37
N THR A 534 -16.43 -11.40 2.12
CA THR A 534 -17.36 -12.26 1.37
C THR A 534 -16.95 -12.43 -0.10
N ALA A 535 -17.01 -13.64 -0.62
CA ALA A 535 -16.97 -13.90 -2.05
C ALA A 535 -18.39 -13.87 -2.64
N VAL A 536 -18.63 -13.04 -3.64
CA VAL A 536 -19.86 -12.96 -4.43
C VAL A 536 -19.65 -13.68 -5.75
N LEU A 537 -20.29 -14.84 -5.90
CA LEU A 537 -19.99 -15.80 -6.95
C LEU A 537 -21.23 -16.12 -7.79
N ASN A 538 -21.09 -16.13 -9.12
CA ASN A 538 -22.13 -16.62 -10.00
C ASN A 538 -22.26 -18.14 -9.87
N ALA A 539 -23.41 -18.63 -9.41
CA ALA A 539 -23.66 -20.05 -9.23
C ALA A 539 -23.98 -20.77 -10.54
N ALA A 540 -24.42 -20.05 -11.58
CA ALA A 540 -24.72 -20.62 -12.89
C ALA A 540 -23.45 -21.00 -13.67
N ASP A 541 -22.29 -20.43 -13.28
CA ASP A 541 -20.99 -20.81 -13.82
C ASP A 541 -20.32 -21.82 -12.88
N PRO A 542 -20.12 -23.08 -13.31
CA PRO A 542 -19.57 -24.13 -12.45
C PRO A 542 -18.11 -23.86 -12.05
N VAL A 543 -17.34 -23.15 -12.87
CA VAL A 543 -15.94 -22.81 -12.59
C VAL A 543 -15.88 -21.73 -11.52
N VAL A 544 -16.75 -20.73 -11.61
CA VAL A 544 -16.92 -19.70 -10.57
C VAL A 544 -17.44 -20.32 -9.28
N ALA A 545 -18.47 -21.15 -9.34
CA ALA A 545 -19.04 -21.81 -8.17
C ALA A 545 -18.01 -22.64 -7.40
N ALA A 546 -17.10 -23.31 -8.12
CA ALA A 546 -16.00 -24.07 -7.52
C ALA A 546 -14.98 -23.21 -6.75
N MET A 547 -14.92 -21.90 -6.98
CA MET A 547 -14.04 -20.99 -6.24
C MET A 547 -14.44 -20.83 -4.78
N ALA A 548 -15.70 -21.13 -4.41
CA ALA A 548 -16.21 -20.99 -3.06
C ALA A 548 -15.38 -21.72 -1.99
N ARG A 549 -14.78 -22.88 -2.33
CA ARG A 549 -13.92 -23.66 -1.41
C ARG A 549 -12.57 -23.01 -1.10
N HIS A 550 -12.22 -21.96 -1.84
CA HIS A 550 -10.97 -21.22 -1.69
C HIS A 550 -11.17 -19.87 -0.99
N CYS A 551 -12.41 -19.50 -0.67
CA CYS A 551 -12.71 -18.34 0.15
C CYS A 551 -12.47 -18.68 1.62
N SER A 552 -11.71 -17.84 2.32
CA SER A 552 -11.51 -17.92 3.77
C SER A 552 -12.67 -17.33 4.58
N GLY A 553 -13.44 -16.42 3.97
CA GLY A 553 -14.61 -15.76 4.56
C GLY A 553 -15.94 -16.36 4.09
N ASP A 554 -16.98 -15.53 4.06
CA ASP A 554 -18.32 -15.93 3.63
C ASP A 554 -18.44 -16.09 2.11
N VAL A 555 -19.49 -16.79 1.68
CA VAL A 555 -19.84 -16.92 0.26
C VAL A 555 -21.31 -16.54 0.06
N THR A 556 -21.56 -15.64 -0.89
CA THR A 556 -22.90 -15.30 -1.39
C THR A 556 -22.99 -15.73 -2.85
N PHE A 557 -23.94 -16.62 -3.14
CA PHE A 557 -24.20 -17.07 -4.50
C PHE A 557 -25.32 -16.26 -5.16
N PHE A 558 -25.18 -15.96 -6.44
CA PHE A 558 -26.27 -15.44 -7.26
C PHE A 558 -26.48 -16.30 -8.51
N ALA A 559 -27.72 -16.44 -8.95
CA ALA A 559 -28.09 -17.02 -10.25
C ALA A 559 -29.53 -16.62 -10.58
N LEU A 560 -29.88 -16.51 -11.86
CA LEU A 560 -31.24 -16.14 -12.27
C LEU A 560 -32.29 -17.15 -11.76
N ASP A 561 -32.00 -18.45 -11.91
CA ASP A 561 -32.92 -19.54 -11.56
C ASP A 561 -32.86 -19.89 -10.06
N PRO A 562 -33.98 -19.73 -9.30
CA PRO A 562 -34.05 -20.10 -7.89
C PRO A 562 -33.87 -21.60 -7.61
N THR A 563 -34.07 -22.44 -8.63
CA THR A 563 -33.98 -23.90 -8.53
C THR A 563 -32.58 -24.43 -8.87
N HIS A 564 -31.64 -23.55 -9.23
CA HIS A 564 -30.28 -23.94 -9.56
C HIS A 564 -29.63 -24.75 -8.41
N PRO A 565 -29.08 -25.96 -8.65
CA PRO A 565 -28.69 -26.89 -7.58
C PRO A 565 -27.70 -26.30 -6.55
N VAL A 566 -26.70 -25.55 -7.01
CA VAL A 566 -25.71 -24.89 -6.14
C VAL A 566 -26.39 -23.87 -5.24
N LEU A 567 -27.27 -23.03 -5.81
CA LEU A 567 -27.97 -21.98 -5.09
C LEU A 567 -28.98 -22.56 -4.10
N ALA A 568 -29.78 -23.54 -4.54
CA ALA A 568 -30.76 -24.22 -3.70
C ALA A 568 -30.11 -24.91 -2.49
N THR A 569 -28.96 -25.58 -2.71
CA THR A 569 -28.19 -26.21 -1.63
C THR A 569 -27.66 -25.19 -0.63
N HIS A 570 -27.07 -24.08 -1.12
CA HIS A 570 -26.53 -23.02 -0.26
C HIS A 570 -27.64 -22.32 0.54
N ARG A 571 -28.78 -22.07 -0.09
CA ARG A 571 -29.99 -21.51 0.55
C ARG A 571 -30.53 -22.44 1.62
N ALA A 572 -30.55 -23.75 1.39
CA ALA A 572 -31.00 -24.75 2.37
C ALA A 572 -30.09 -24.80 3.61
N GLN A 573 -28.81 -24.43 3.46
CA GLN A 573 -27.88 -24.24 4.59
C GLN A 573 -28.13 -22.92 5.35
N GLY A 574 -29.12 -22.12 4.94
CA GLY A 574 -29.44 -20.83 5.56
C GLY A 574 -28.50 -19.69 5.15
N LYS A 575 -27.62 -19.89 4.17
CA LYS A 575 -26.64 -18.89 3.72
C LYS A 575 -27.24 -17.90 2.71
N ARG A 576 -26.53 -16.79 2.50
CA ARG A 576 -26.94 -15.70 1.60
C ARG A 576 -26.98 -16.15 0.14
N VAL A 577 -28.10 -15.89 -0.52
CA VAL A 577 -28.31 -16.13 -1.96
C VAL A 577 -29.12 -15.02 -2.61
N LEU A 578 -28.90 -14.80 -3.91
CA LEU A 578 -29.71 -13.92 -4.75
C LEU A 578 -30.24 -14.66 -5.98
N TYR A 579 -31.53 -14.49 -6.27
CA TYR A 579 -32.18 -15.09 -7.44
C TYR A 579 -33.33 -14.24 -7.96
N VAL A 580 -33.84 -14.56 -9.15
CA VAL A 580 -35.01 -13.88 -9.72
C VAL A 580 -36.27 -14.69 -9.45
N GLU A 581 -37.31 -14.05 -8.93
CA GLU A 581 -38.63 -14.66 -8.73
C GLU A 581 -39.71 -13.62 -8.95
N ASN A 582 -40.68 -13.90 -9.84
CA ASN A 582 -41.83 -13.03 -10.14
C ASN A 582 -41.45 -11.59 -10.54
N GLY A 583 -40.33 -11.40 -11.25
CA GLY A 583 -39.86 -10.08 -11.68
C GLY A 583 -39.09 -9.29 -10.60
N ASP A 584 -38.79 -9.90 -9.46
CA ASP A 584 -37.97 -9.31 -8.40
C ASP A 584 -36.61 -10.00 -8.31
N VAL A 585 -35.57 -9.24 -7.98
CA VAL A 585 -34.36 -9.81 -7.36
C VAL A 585 -34.66 -10.08 -5.89
N VAL A 586 -34.55 -11.34 -5.48
CA VAL A 586 -34.80 -11.78 -4.10
C VAL A 586 -33.48 -12.05 -3.40
N CYS A 587 -33.18 -11.29 -2.36
CA CYS A 587 -32.04 -11.51 -1.47
C CYS A 587 -32.50 -12.33 -0.27
N GLY A 588 -31.97 -13.55 -0.09
CA GLY A 588 -32.45 -14.49 0.93
C GLY A 588 -31.35 -15.03 1.83
N GLU A 589 -31.60 -15.09 3.13
CA GLU A 589 -30.72 -15.70 4.14
C GLU A 589 -31.56 -16.30 5.28
N GLY A 590 -31.51 -17.62 5.42
CA GLY A 590 -32.40 -18.35 6.32
C GLY A 590 -33.87 -18.01 6.06
N ARG A 591 -34.51 -17.32 7.02
CA ARG A 591 -35.90 -16.85 6.92
C ARG A 591 -36.03 -15.41 6.41
N ARG A 592 -34.94 -14.64 6.41
CA ARG A 592 -34.93 -13.24 5.96
C ARG A 592 -35.00 -13.19 4.44
N LYS A 593 -35.84 -12.30 3.92
CA LYS A 593 -35.94 -12.01 2.49
C LYS A 593 -36.11 -10.51 2.27
N HIS A 594 -35.41 -9.98 1.29
CA HIS A 594 -35.63 -8.67 0.72
C HIS A 594 -35.92 -8.80 -0.78
N ARG A 595 -36.80 -7.95 -1.33
CA ARG A 595 -37.21 -8.00 -2.74
C ARG A 595 -36.95 -6.65 -3.39
N ILE A 596 -36.27 -6.66 -4.53
CA ILE A 596 -36.01 -5.48 -5.35
C ILE A 596 -36.73 -5.68 -6.70
N PRO A 597 -37.80 -4.93 -6.98
CA PRO A 597 -38.51 -5.06 -8.25
C PRO A 597 -37.63 -4.66 -9.44
N LEU A 598 -37.45 -5.55 -10.42
CA LEU A 598 -36.66 -5.26 -11.62
C LEU A 598 -37.26 -4.13 -12.47
N ALA A 599 -38.57 -3.90 -12.34
CA ALA A 599 -39.26 -2.74 -12.92
C ALA A 599 -38.69 -1.39 -12.45
N ASN A 600 -38.04 -1.36 -11.28
CA ASN A 600 -37.40 -0.16 -10.73
C ASN A 600 -35.90 -0.09 -11.07
N VAL A 601 -35.38 -0.99 -11.92
CA VAL A 601 -33.96 -1.04 -12.29
C VAL A 601 -33.80 -0.85 -13.81
N PRO A 602 -33.69 0.42 -14.28
CA PRO A 602 -33.71 0.76 -15.71
C PRO A 602 -32.67 0.00 -16.54
N LEU A 603 -31.48 -0.23 -15.97
CA LEU A 603 -30.39 -1.00 -16.59
C LEU A 603 -30.84 -2.37 -17.11
N THR A 604 -31.78 -3.03 -16.43
CA THR A 604 -32.26 -4.37 -16.80
C THR A 604 -33.39 -4.35 -17.83
N ARG A 605 -33.86 -3.16 -18.23
CA ARG A 605 -35.08 -2.95 -19.02
C ARG A 605 -36.27 -3.72 -18.46
N ASN A 606 -36.61 -3.43 -17.20
CA ASN A 606 -37.71 -4.07 -16.47
C ASN A 606 -37.56 -5.60 -16.40
N GLY A 607 -36.32 -6.09 -16.24
CA GLY A 607 -36.03 -7.52 -16.12
C GLY A 607 -35.98 -8.30 -17.44
N THR A 608 -35.85 -7.65 -18.59
CA THR A 608 -35.77 -8.33 -19.90
C THR A 608 -34.34 -8.69 -20.33
N ILE A 609 -33.32 -8.01 -19.77
CA ILE A 609 -31.91 -8.23 -20.14
C ILE A 609 -31.21 -9.08 -19.08
N GLY A 610 -31.10 -10.39 -19.33
CA GLY A 610 -30.60 -11.37 -18.36
C GLY A 610 -29.21 -11.07 -17.78
N PHE A 611 -28.22 -10.80 -18.63
CA PHE A 611 -26.85 -10.54 -18.17
C PHE A 611 -26.73 -9.23 -17.36
N GLN A 612 -27.62 -8.26 -17.58
CA GLN A 612 -27.66 -7.05 -16.75
C GLN A 612 -28.30 -7.32 -15.39
N ILE A 613 -29.28 -8.23 -15.31
CA ILE A 613 -29.82 -8.69 -14.03
C ILE A 613 -28.72 -9.38 -13.22
N GLU A 614 -27.85 -10.17 -13.85
CA GLU A 614 -26.69 -10.78 -13.18
C GLU A 614 -25.72 -9.74 -12.62
N ASN A 615 -25.37 -8.70 -13.41
CA ASN A 615 -24.55 -7.58 -12.93
C ASN A 615 -25.19 -6.87 -11.72
N VAL A 616 -26.52 -6.66 -11.77
CA VAL A 616 -27.28 -6.07 -10.66
C VAL A 616 -27.25 -6.97 -9.43
N MET A 617 -27.48 -8.28 -9.57
CA MET A 617 -27.39 -9.22 -8.45
C MET A 617 -25.99 -9.21 -7.82
N ALA A 618 -24.92 -9.19 -8.64
CA ALA A 618 -23.55 -9.11 -8.12
C ALA A 618 -23.30 -7.81 -7.33
N ALA A 619 -23.80 -6.66 -7.82
CA ALA A 619 -23.68 -5.37 -7.13
C ALA A 619 -24.50 -5.33 -5.82
N VAL A 620 -25.74 -5.84 -5.85
CA VAL A 620 -26.61 -5.93 -4.66
C VAL A 620 -26.01 -6.86 -3.60
N ALA A 621 -25.49 -8.02 -4.01
CA ALA A 621 -24.83 -8.96 -3.11
C ALA A 621 -23.60 -8.32 -2.44
N THR A 622 -22.82 -7.52 -3.18
CA THR A 622 -21.70 -6.76 -2.63
C THR A 622 -22.16 -5.75 -1.57
N ALA A 623 -23.17 -4.94 -1.87
CA ALA A 623 -23.68 -3.95 -0.93
C ALA A 623 -24.27 -4.60 0.33
N TRP A 624 -25.00 -5.71 0.16
CA TRP A 624 -25.51 -6.51 1.26
C TRP A 624 -24.38 -7.14 2.09
N ALA A 625 -23.28 -7.55 1.44
CA ALA A 625 -22.10 -8.05 2.12
C ALA A 625 -21.43 -7.04 3.04
N LEU A 626 -21.43 -5.77 2.64
CA LEU A 626 -20.91 -4.65 3.42
C LEU A 626 -21.94 -4.05 4.40
N GLY A 627 -23.13 -4.65 4.50
CA GLY A 627 -24.17 -4.23 5.45
C GLY A 627 -24.86 -2.91 5.09
N TYR A 628 -24.92 -2.57 3.80
CA TYR A 628 -25.57 -1.33 3.38
C TYR A 628 -27.10 -1.43 3.43
N GLU A 629 -27.75 -0.32 3.77
CA GLU A 629 -29.20 -0.24 3.89
C GLU A 629 -29.89 -0.44 2.53
N TRP A 630 -30.97 -1.25 2.52
CA TRP A 630 -31.70 -1.58 1.29
C TRP A 630 -32.22 -0.35 0.54
N ALA A 631 -32.67 0.68 1.27
CA ALA A 631 -33.15 1.92 0.67
C ALA A 631 -32.08 2.63 -0.15
N THR A 632 -30.83 2.63 0.34
CA THR A 632 -29.66 3.19 -0.38
C THR A 632 -29.39 2.39 -1.65
N VAL A 633 -29.40 1.06 -1.55
CA VAL A 633 -29.18 0.16 -2.70
C VAL A 633 -30.26 0.37 -3.77
N GLU A 634 -31.53 0.38 -3.40
CA GLU A 634 -32.64 0.58 -4.34
C GLU A 634 -32.60 1.94 -5.02
N GLN A 635 -32.29 3.01 -4.28
CA GLN A 635 -32.14 4.36 -4.85
C GLN A 635 -31.00 4.42 -5.87
N ALA A 636 -29.86 3.79 -5.57
CA ALA A 636 -28.71 3.74 -6.47
C ALA A 636 -29.07 3.00 -7.77
N LEU A 637 -29.75 1.86 -7.67
CA LEU A 637 -30.18 1.06 -8.83
C LEU A 637 -31.21 1.80 -9.69
N ALA A 638 -32.17 2.48 -9.07
CA ALA A 638 -33.20 3.24 -9.79
C ALA A 638 -32.62 4.43 -10.57
N GLY A 639 -31.53 5.03 -10.06
CA GLY A 639 -30.83 6.13 -10.71
C GLY A 639 -29.78 5.69 -11.75
N PHE A 640 -29.52 4.40 -11.93
CA PHE A 640 -28.50 3.91 -12.87
C PHE A 640 -29.12 3.53 -14.21
N ILE A 641 -28.76 4.28 -15.25
CA ILE A 641 -29.13 4.05 -16.64
C ILE A 641 -27.86 3.59 -17.37
N SER A 642 -27.97 2.77 -18.44
CA SER A 642 -26.81 2.47 -19.30
C SER A 642 -26.78 3.44 -20.47
N ASP A 643 -26.07 4.54 -20.31
CA ASP A 643 -25.81 5.52 -21.36
C ASP A 643 -24.30 5.75 -21.57
N SER A 644 -23.96 6.62 -22.53
CA SER A 644 -22.58 6.93 -22.88
C SER A 644 -21.79 7.62 -21.76
N ALA A 645 -22.44 8.15 -20.72
CA ALA A 645 -21.77 8.80 -19.60
C ALA A 645 -21.52 7.84 -18.44
N THR A 646 -22.50 6.98 -18.17
CA THR A 646 -22.52 6.08 -17.01
C THR A 646 -21.83 4.75 -17.28
N ALA A 647 -22.07 4.13 -18.45
CA ALA A 647 -21.51 2.84 -18.84
C ALA A 647 -21.27 2.79 -20.37
N PRO A 648 -20.28 3.55 -20.88
CA PRO A 648 -20.02 3.65 -22.31
C PRO A 648 -19.67 2.28 -22.92
N GLY A 649 -20.36 1.92 -24.01
CA GLY A 649 -20.16 0.69 -24.76
C GLY A 649 -20.64 -0.56 -24.03
N ARG A 650 -21.56 -0.42 -23.06
CA ARG A 650 -22.14 -1.53 -22.29
C ARG A 650 -23.65 -1.59 -22.50
N PHE A 651 -24.06 -2.02 -23.68
CA PHE A 651 -25.46 -2.12 -24.13
C PHE A 651 -26.18 -0.77 -24.10
N ASN A 652 -25.59 0.25 -24.73
CA ASN A 652 -26.20 1.58 -24.82
C ASN A 652 -27.28 1.58 -25.91
N LEU A 653 -28.49 2.01 -25.54
CA LEU A 653 -29.66 2.00 -26.43
C LEU A 653 -29.94 3.40 -26.97
N PHE A 654 -30.22 3.48 -28.27
CA PHE A 654 -30.60 4.71 -28.94
C PHE A 654 -31.80 4.49 -29.86
N ASP A 655 -32.53 5.57 -30.16
CA ASP A 655 -33.54 5.60 -31.23
C ASP A 655 -32.94 6.32 -32.45
N TYR A 656 -33.14 5.74 -33.64
CA TYR A 656 -32.74 6.35 -34.90
C TYR A 656 -33.82 6.14 -35.95
N LYS A 657 -34.56 7.21 -36.28
CA LYS A 657 -35.65 7.19 -37.28
C LYS A 657 -36.70 6.10 -36.99
N GLY A 658 -36.99 5.84 -35.72
CA GLY A 658 -37.91 4.78 -35.28
C GLY A 658 -37.34 3.36 -35.32
N ALA A 659 -36.04 3.19 -35.56
CA ALA A 659 -35.30 1.95 -35.37
C ALA A 659 -34.59 1.95 -34.00
N THR A 660 -34.38 0.77 -33.42
CA THR A 660 -33.63 0.60 -32.18
C THR A 660 -32.15 0.35 -32.50
N LEU A 661 -31.25 1.17 -31.95
CA LEU A 661 -29.80 0.94 -32.01
C LEU A 661 -29.27 0.46 -30.67
N ILE A 662 -28.32 -0.46 -30.70
CA ILE A 662 -27.60 -0.96 -29.53
C ILE A 662 -26.11 -0.85 -29.83
N ALA A 663 -25.36 -0.13 -29.00
CA ALA A 663 -23.91 -0.10 -29.05
C ALA A 663 -23.31 -0.89 -27.88
N ASP A 664 -22.45 -1.86 -28.16
CA ASP A 664 -21.84 -2.74 -27.16
C ASP A 664 -20.39 -3.12 -27.53
N TYR A 665 -19.55 -3.37 -26.53
CA TYR A 665 -18.13 -3.74 -26.69
C TYR A 665 -17.89 -5.26 -26.62
N GLY A 666 -18.93 -6.08 -26.66
CA GLY A 666 -18.82 -7.53 -26.69
C GLY A 666 -17.87 -7.98 -27.81
N HIS A 667 -16.90 -8.84 -27.48
CA HIS A 667 -15.83 -9.24 -28.41
C HIS A 667 -15.40 -10.70 -28.25
N ASN A 668 -16.23 -11.52 -27.60
CA ASN A 668 -16.02 -12.96 -27.41
C ASN A 668 -17.33 -13.74 -27.62
N PRO A 669 -17.27 -15.05 -27.90
CA PRO A 669 -18.45 -15.87 -28.18
C PRO A 669 -19.54 -15.79 -27.10
N ASP A 670 -19.17 -15.79 -25.82
CA ASP A 670 -20.15 -15.71 -24.72
C ASP A 670 -20.85 -14.34 -24.66
N ALA A 671 -20.14 -13.26 -24.96
CA ALA A 671 -20.73 -11.94 -25.11
C ALA A 671 -21.73 -11.91 -26.28
N MET A 672 -21.37 -12.53 -27.42
CA MET A 672 -22.30 -12.65 -28.56
C MET A 672 -23.57 -13.40 -28.17
N LEU A 673 -23.45 -14.52 -27.45
CA LEU A 673 -24.60 -15.31 -27.00
C LEU A 673 -25.50 -14.51 -26.05
N ALA A 674 -24.91 -13.76 -25.12
CA ALA A 674 -25.65 -12.89 -24.21
C ALA A 674 -26.39 -11.76 -24.94
N LEU A 675 -25.75 -11.14 -25.94
CA LEU A 675 -26.34 -10.11 -26.78
C LEU A 675 -27.47 -10.66 -27.64
N VAL A 676 -27.28 -11.83 -28.28
CA VAL A 676 -28.32 -12.53 -29.05
C VAL A 676 -29.56 -12.76 -28.20
N ARG A 677 -29.42 -13.35 -27.02
CA ARG A 677 -30.55 -13.59 -26.09
C ARG A 677 -31.25 -12.29 -25.69
N ALA A 678 -30.53 -11.19 -25.56
CA ALA A 678 -31.12 -9.89 -25.24
C ALA A 678 -31.93 -9.32 -26.42
N VAL A 679 -31.37 -9.33 -27.64
CA VAL A 679 -32.06 -8.79 -28.83
C VAL A 679 -33.22 -9.67 -29.30
N GLU A 680 -33.21 -10.96 -29.00
CA GLU A 680 -34.33 -11.87 -29.27
C GLU A 680 -35.59 -11.49 -28.50
N ASN A 681 -35.43 -10.98 -27.28
CA ASN A 681 -36.51 -10.49 -26.43
C ASN A 681 -36.95 -9.05 -26.79
N MET A 682 -36.35 -8.44 -27.81
CA MET A 682 -36.70 -7.10 -28.28
C MET A 682 -37.52 -7.16 -29.58
N PRO A 683 -38.52 -6.27 -29.74
CA PRO A 683 -39.30 -6.18 -30.97
C PRO A 683 -38.40 -5.71 -32.11
N ALA A 684 -38.43 -6.43 -33.23
CA ALA A 684 -37.70 -6.06 -34.44
C ALA A 684 -38.41 -6.62 -35.69
N SER A 685 -38.61 -5.78 -36.72
CA SER A 685 -39.03 -6.23 -38.05
C SER A 685 -37.90 -6.93 -38.80
N ARG A 686 -36.69 -6.42 -38.65
CA ARG A 686 -35.44 -6.93 -39.23
C ARG A 686 -34.29 -6.62 -38.28
N ARG A 687 -33.32 -7.52 -38.19
CA ARG A 687 -32.15 -7.36 -37.33
C ARG A 687 -30.87 -7.19 -38.15
N LEU A 688 -30.11 -6.14 -37.87
CA LEU A 688 -28.80 -5.88 -38.45
C LEU A 688 -27.72 -5.93 -37.37
N VAL A 689 -26.53 -6.44 -37.71
CA VAL A 689 -25.35 -6.36 -36.85
C VAL A 689 -24.16 -5.78 -37.58
N VAL A 690 -23.40 -4.92 -36.90
CA VAL A 690 -22.08 -4.42 -37.31
C VAL A 690 -21.05 -5.04 -36.38
N ILE A 691 -20.05 -5.73 -36.93
CA ILE A 691 -19.06 -6.48 -36.15
C ILE A 691 -17.65 -6.43 -36.76
N SER A 692 -16.65 -6.34 -35.89
CA SER A 692 -15.28 -6.76 -36.16
C SER A 692 -14.80 -7.80 -35.13
N GLY A 693 -13.56 -8.25 -35.25
CA GLY A 693 -12.96 -9.23 -34.35
C GLY A 693 -11.60 -8.76 -33.87
N ALA A 694 -11.32 -8.95 -32.58
CA ALA A 694 -10.00 -8.69 -32.02
C ALA A 694 -8.98 -9.71 -32.55
N GLY A 695 -7.96 -9.25 -33.27
CA GLY A 695 -6.99 -10.13 -33.95
C GLY A 695 -6.14 -11.01 -33.01
N ASP A 696 -6.06 -10.70 -31.72
CA ASP A 696 -5.35 -11.48 -30.70
C ASP A 696 -6.18 -12.66 -30.15
N ARG A 697 -7.35 -12.95 -30.74
CA ARG A 697 -8.19 -14.13 -30.41
C ARG A 697 -7.83 -15.32 -31.28
N ARG A 698 -8.17 -16.55 -30.83
CA ARG A 698 -7.97 -17.76 -31.64
C ARG A 698 -8.92 -17.75 -32.84
N ASP A 699 -8.52 -18.41 -33.92
CA ASP A 699 -9.33 -18.48 -35.13
C ASP A 699 -10.75 -18.99 -34.86
N ASP A 700 -10.87 -20.06 -34.06
CA ASP A 700 -12.15 -20.67 -33.72
C ASP A 700 -13.04 -19.71 -32.92
N ASP A 701 -12.46 -18.89 -32.03
CA ASP A 701 -13.21 -17.91 -31.25
C ASP A 701 -13.75 -16.78 -32.16
N ILE A 702 -12.99 -16.38 -33.19
CA ILE A 702 -13.43 -15.38 -34.17
C ILE A 702 -14.55 -15.95 -35.05
N ARG A 703 -14.42 -17.20 -35.53
CA ARG A 703 -15.48 -17.87 -36.30
C ARG A 703 -16.76 -18.00 -35.48
N GLN A 704 -16.65 -18.50 -34.26
CA GLN A 704 -17.80 -18.77 -33.40
C GLN A 704 -18.63 -17.51 -33.08
N GLN A 705 -18.01 -16.33 -32.96
CA GLN A 705 -18.74 -15.08 -32.76
C GLN A 705 -19.79 -14.84 -33.84
N THR A 706 -19.42 -15.06 -35.11
CA THR A 706 -20.34 -14.86 -36.24
C THR A 706 -21.23 -16.05 -36.53
N GLU A 707 -20.83 -17.27 -36.14
CA GLU A 707 -21.76 -18.41 -36.11
C GLU A 707 -22.96 -18.10 -35.21
N ILE A 708 -22.71 -17.60 -34.00
CA ILE A 708 -23.74 -17.22 -33.02
C ILE A 708 -24.62 -16.07 -33.55
N LEU A 709 -23.99 -14.99 -34.03
CA LEU A 709 -24.74 -13.86 -34.59
C LEU A 709 -25.54 -14.26 -35.85
N GLY A 710 -25.01 -15.18 -36.64
CA GLY A 710 -25.65 -15.69 -37.85
C GLY A 710 -26.98 -16.38 -37.59
N GLU A 711 -27.27 -16.84 -36.38
CA GLU A 711 -28.56 -17.43 -36.03
C GLU A 711 -29.66 -16.38 -35.75
N ALA A 712 -29.26 -15.15 -35.39
CA ALA A 712 -30.18 -14.13 -34.87
C ALA A 712 -30.36 -12.90 -35.77
N PHE A 713 -29.41 -12.61 -36.66
CA PHE A 713 -29.39 -11.41 -37.49
C PHE A 713 -29.71 -11.70 -38.97
N ASP A 714 -30.37 -10.75 -39.63
CA ASP A 714 -30.79 -10.83 -41.04
C ASP A 714 -29.73 -10.22 -41.98
N ASP A 715 -29.15 -9.06 -41.62
CA ASP A 715 -28.01 -8.48 -42.34
C ASP A 715 -26.80 -8.37 -41.40
N VAL A 716 -25.61 -8.69 -41.91
CA VAL A 716 -24.33 -8.57 -41.20
C VAL A 716 -23.39 -7.65 -41.97
N ILE A 717 -22.86 -6.63 -41.30
CA ILE A 717 -21.79 -5.78 -41.82
C ILE A 717 -20.53 -6.12 -41.03
N LEU A 718 -19.57 -6.70 -41.71
CA LEU A 718 -18.23 -6.94 -41.19
C LEU A 718 -17.40 -5.69 -41.43
N TYR A 719 -16.62 -5.24 -40.45
CA TYR A 719 -15.69 -4.15 -40.67
C TYR A 719 -14.28 -4.48 -40.25
N GLN A 720 -13.32 -3.94 -40.99
CA GLN A 720 -11.90 -4.03 -40.66
C GLN A 720 -11.40 -2.67 -40.19
N ASP A 721 -10.66 -2.66 -39.10
CA ASP A 721 -9.93 -1.47 -38.62
C ASP A 721 -8.47 -1.81 -38.29
N ALA A 722 -7.71 -0.86 -37.76
CA ALA A 722 -6.29 -0.97 -37.41
C ALA A 722 -5.99 -2.02 -36.32
N CYS A 723 -7.00 -2.63 -35.69
CA CYS A 723 -6.86 -3.57 -34.58
C CYS A 723 -6.52 -5.02 -35.02
N GLN A 724 -5.60 -5.20 -35.97
CA GLN A 724 -5.20 -6.53 -36.47
C GLN A 724 -4.38 -7.35 -35.47
N ARG A 725 -3.77 -6.70 -34.46
CA ARG A 725 -3.04 -7.31 -33.33
C ARG A 725 -2.12 -8.49 -33.72
N GLY A 726 -1.40 -8.35 -34.83
CA GLY A 726 -0.44 -9.33 -35.32
C GLY A 726 -0.92 -10.23 -36.46
N ARG A 727 -2.19 -10.11 -36.89
CA ARG A 727 -2.73 -10.76 -38.09
C ARG A 727 -2.52 -9.92 -39.35
N ALA A 728 -2.62 -10.55 -40.52
CA ALA A 728 -2.55 -9.86 -41.80
C ALA A 728 -3.90 -9.18 -42.15
N ASP A 729 -3.84 -8.11 -42.94
CA ASP A 729 -5.03 -7.43 -43.44
C ASP A 729 -5.97 -8.41 -44.16
N GLY A 730 -7.26 -8.36 -43.84
CA GLY A 730 -8.30 -9.23 -44.40
C GLY A 730 -8.47 -10.56 -43.68
N GLU A 731 -7.51 -10.97 -42.83
CA GLU A 731 -7.53 -12.28 -42.17
C GLU A 731 -8.70 -12.41 -41.19
N VAL A 732 -8.90 -11.41 -40.32
CA VAL A 732 -10.02 -11.38 -39.36
C VAL A 732 -11.37 -11.41 -40.09
N ILE A 733 -11.52 -10.62 -41.15
CA ILE A 733 -12.74 -10.60 -41.97
C ILE A 733 -13.00 -11.95 -42.62
N GLY A 734 -11.94 -12.62 -43.10
CA GLY A 734 -12.03 -13.98 -43.64
C GLY A 734 -12.58 -14.97 -42.63
N LEU A 735 -12.13 -14.91 -41.37
CA LEU A 735 -12.60 -15.77 -40.29
C LEU A 735 -14.05 -15.47 -39.89
N LEU A 736 -14.40 -14.20 -39.73
CA LEU A 736 -15.78 -13.77 -39.46
C LEU A 736 -16.73 -14.19 -40.60
N ARG A 737 -16.29 -14.11 -41.87
CA ARG A 737 -17.08 -14.59 -43.00
C ARG A 737 -17.24 -16.10 -42.98
N ALA A 738 -16.21 -16.85 -42.56
CA ALA A 738 -16.27 -18.30 -42.47
C ALA A 738 -17.31 -18.77 -41.44
N GLY A 739 -17.46 -18.08 -40.31
CA GLY A 739 -18.49 -18.40 -39.32
C GLY A 739 -19.93 -18.22 -39.83
N LEU A 740 -20.13 -17.31 -40.78
CA LEU A 740 -21.45 -17.09 -41.40
C LEU A 740 -21.82 -18.13 -42.46
N ALA A 741 -20.89 -18.97 -42.92
CA ALA A 741 -21.07 -19.82 -44.10
C ALA A 741 -22.27 -20.77 -44.01
N ASN A 742 -22.63 -21.21 -42.78
CA ASN A 742 -23.73 -22.13 -42.54
C ASN A 742 -25.02 -21.45 -42.03
N SER A 743 -25.03 -20.11 -41.90
CA SER A 743 -26.21 -19.39 -41.43
C SER A 743 -27.38 -19.55 -42.41
N GLN A 744 -28.56 -19.85 -41.87
CA GLN A 744 -29.82 -19.92 -42.63
C GLN A 744 -30.63 -18.62 -42.56
N ARG A 745 -30.31 -17.73 -41.60
CA ARG A 745 -31.06 -16.50 -41.36
C ARG A 745 -30.49 -15.32 -42.12
N VAL A 746 -29.16 -15.26 -42.22
CA VAL A 746 -28.46 -14.13 -42.83
C VAL A 746 -28.73 -14.08 -44.33
N LYS A 747 -29.26 -12.94 -44.80
CA LYS A 747 -29.61 -12.69 -46.20
C LYS A 747 -28.60 -11.78 -46.89
N HIS A 748 -27.86 -10.99 -46.12
CA HIS A 748 -26.91 -10.03 -46.63
C HIS A 748 -25.65 -9.98 -45.78
N VAL A 749 -24.48 -10.06 -46.42
CA VAL A 749 -23.18 -9.88 -45.79
C VAL A 749 -22.37 -8.88 -46.60
N GLU A 750 -21.92 -7.81 -45.95
CA GLU A 750 -21.05 -6.78 -46.53
C GLU A 750 -19.78 -6.65 -45.70
N ALA A 751 -18.65 -6.34 -46.34
CA ALA A 751 -17.39 -6.05 -45.66
C ALA A 751 -16.93 -4.64 -46.02
N ILE A 752 -16.58 -3.86 -45.01
CA ILE A 752 -16.23 -2.43 -45.13
C ILE A 752 -14.94 -2.15 -44.37
N ASP A 753 -14.05 -1.34 -44.95
CA ASP A 753 -12.87 -0.83 -44.24
C ASP A 753 -13.26 0.43 -43.45
N GLY A 754 -13.05 0.41 -42.13
CA GLY A 754 -13.33 1.49 -41.19
C GLY A 754 -14.63 1.34 -40.40
N GLU A 755 -14.52 1.40 -39.07
CA GLU A 755 -15.65 1.29 -38.12
C GLU A 755 -16.76 2.32 -38.41
N PHE A 756 -16.43 3.60 -38.51
CA PHE A 756 -17.43 4.66 -38.71
C PHE A 756 -18.14 4.57 -40.06
N ILE A 757 -17.47 4.07 -41.10
CA ILE A 757 -18.05 3.86 -42.43
C ILE A 757 -19.05 2.70 -42.38
N ALA A 758 -18.71 1.63 -41.65
CA ALA A 758 -19.62 0.51 -41.43
C ALA A 758 -20.85 0.89 -40.62
N ILE A 759 -20.68 1.71 -39.56
CA ILE A 759 -21.79 2.30 -38.80
C ILE A 759 -22.69 3.13 -39.72
N ASP A 760 -22.11 4.03 -40.54
CA ASP A 760 -22.88 4.84 -41.48
C ASP A 760 -23.64 4.01 -42.52
N ALA A 761 -23.04 2.92 -43.00
CA ALA A 761 -23.67 1.99 -43.93
C ALA A 761 -24.85 1.27 -43.27
N ALA A 762 -24.70 0.82 -42.02
CA ALA A 762 -25.79 0.24 -41.24
C ALA A 762 -26.94 1.23 -41.06
N LEU A 763 -26.65 2.45 -40.60
CA LEU A 763 -27.65 3.49 -40.35
C LEU A 763 -28.44 3.87 -41.60
N LYS A 764 -27.80 3.93 -42.77
CA LYS A 764 -28.47 4.19 -44.06
C LYS A 764 -29.47 3.10 -44.46
N ARG A 765 -29.26 1.86 -44.00
CA ARG A 765 -30.11 0.71 -44.33
C ARG A 765 -31.31 0.56 -43.40
N LEU A 766 -31.31 1.20 -42.24
CA LEU A 766 -32.35 1.03 -41.24
C LEU A 766 -33.69 1.63 -41.66
N GLN A 767 -34.75 0.91 -41.30
CA GLN A 767 -36.14 1.33 -41.42
C GLN A 767 -36.80 1.36 -40.04
N ALA A 768 -37.91 2.09 -39.92
CA ALA A 768 -38.68 2.12 -38.67
C ALA A 768 -39.11 0.70 -38.27
N GLY A 769 -38.89 0.34 -37.00
CA GLY A 769 -39.12 -1.00 -36.46
C GLY A 769 -37.92 -1.96 -36.55
N ASP A 770 -36.85 -1.60 -37.25
CA ASP A 770 -35.63 -2.42 -37.30
C ASP A 770 -34.84 -2.32 -35.99
N LEU A 771 -33.97 -3.32 -35.76
CA LEU A 771 -33.01 -3.34 -34.67
C LEU A 771 -31.59 -3.48 -35.23
N CYS A 772 -30.67 -2.63 -34.78
CA CYS A 772 -29.26 -2.70 -35.14
C CYS A 772 -28.39 -2.88 -33.90
N LEU A 773 -27.61 -3.96 -33.87
CA LEU A 773 -26.52 -4.13 -32.91
C LEU A 773 -25.21 -3.65 -33.55
N ILE A 774 -24.48 -2.78 -32.86
CA ILE A 774 -23.20 -2.24 -33.29
C ILE A 774 -22.18 -2.68 -32.24
N LEU A 775 -21.29 -3.58 -32.63
CA LEU A 775 -20.15 -3.96 -31.81
C LEU A 775 -19.05 -2.94 -32.07
N ILE A 776 -18.76 -2.13 -31.07
CA ILE A 776 -17.84 -0.99 -31.18
C ILE A 776 -16.46 -1.36 -30.64
N ASP A 777 -15.42 -0.96 -31.35
CA ASP A 777 -14.03 -1.11 -30.91
C ASP A 777 -13.54 0.20 -30.27
N GLN A 778 -13.74 1.32 -30.95
CA GLN A 778 -13.38 2.66 -30.45
C GLN A 778 -14.55 3.24 -29.65
N VAL A 779 -14.68 2.83 -28.39
CA VAL A 779 -15.88 3.07 -27.56
C VAL A 779 -16.29 4.55 -27.51
N GLU A 780 -15.38 5.46 -27.20
CA GLU A 780 -15.72 6.88 -27.05
C GLU A 780 -16.09 7.51 -28.40
N GLU A 781 -15.27 7.26 -29.43
CA GLU A 781 -15.41 7.81 -30.76
C GLU A 781 -16.65 7.28 -31.48
N ALA A 782 -16.95 5.98 -31.37
CA ALA A 782 -18.10 5.35 -31.98
C ALA A 782 -19.41 5.83 -31.35
N LEU A 783 -19.47 5.97 -30.02
CA LEU A 783 -20.64 6.53 -29.35
C LEU A 783 -20.85 8.00 -29.72
N ALA A 784 -19.78 8.80 -29.80
CA ALA A 784 -19.85 10.18 -30.25
C ALA A 784 -20.34 10.28 -31.71
N HIS A 785 -19.88 9.38 -32.59
CA HIS A 785 -20.30 9.29 -33.98
C HIS A 785 -21.78 8.91 -34.11
N ILE A 786 -22.24 7.90 -33.37
CA ILE A 786 -23.66 7.50 -33.31
C ILE A 786 -24.53 8.66 -32.82
N ALA A 787 -24.14 9.32 -31.73
CA ALA A 787 -24.87 10.46 -31.18
C ALA A 787 -24.98 11.61 -32.18
N LYS A 788 -23.89 11.92 -32.89
CA LYS A 788 -23.88 12.91 -33.98
C LYS A 788 -24.86 12.54 -35.09
N ARG A 789 -24.86 11.29 -35.55
CA ARG A 789 -25.78 10.82 -36.61
C ARG A 789 -27.24 10.87 -36.18
N ILE A 790 -27.54 10.58 -34.92
CA ILE A 790 -28.89 10.72 -34.37
C ILE A 790 -29.30 12.19 -34.40
N ALA A 791 -28.45 13.10 -33.93
CA ALA A 791 -28.72 14.54 -33.94
C ALA A 791 -28.93 15.11 -35.37
N GLU A 792 -28.20 14.60 -36.37
CA GLU A 792 -28.38 14.98 -37.78
C GLU A 792 -29.71 14.45 -38.40
N SER A 793 -30.37 13.49 -37.74
CA SER A 793 -31.58 12.83 -38.24
C SER A 793 -32.89 13.32 -37.60
N GLN A 794 -32.78 14.08 -36.52
CA GLN A 794 -33.87 14.80 -35.85
C GLN A 794 -34.10 16.13 -36.55
#